data_AF-A0A3N5GA28-F1
#
_entry.id   AF-A0A3N5GA28-F1
#
_cell.length_a   1.000
_cell.length_b   1.000
_cell.length_c   1.000
_cell.angle_alpha   90.00
_cell.angle_beta   90.00
_cell.angle_gamma   90.00
#
_symmetry.space_group_name_H-M   'P 1'
#
loop_
_entity.id
_entity.type
_entity.pdbx_description
1 polymer ?
#
loop_
_entity_poly.entity_id
_entity_poly.type
_entity_poly.pdbx_seq_one_letter_code
_entity_poly.pdbx_strand_id
1 'polypeptide(L)'
;KSSLAFDTLYAEGQRRYVESLSTYARQFLQLMEKPDVDSIEGLSPAISIEQKATSHNPRSTVGTVTEIHDYLRLLFARVGTPYCPSHPEHVLEAQTVSQMVDAVLAMPEGTRLMVLAPVLANRKGEHLELFADLQAQGFVRVRVRGEGVEARIIELGAADAPKLSRNQKHSIDVVVDRVKVSAPIRQRLAESFETALRIADGRAVALDMDTGAEQLFSSKFACPVCSHSLPELEPRLFSFNNPIGACPECDGLGVVQFFDPKRVVPFPNLSLASGAIKGWDRRNQFYFQLLQNLAAFYGFDIDAPFDELPERVRHVVLHGSDSDRIPFTYVADGGRATVREHAFEGVIPNLQRRHKETDSAHVREELSKYLNSRVCLTCEGTRLRVDARFVRVGPRGADRPIYELSGLTLRQALEWFGSLVLPGAKQVVGERIVREIANRLRFLNNVGLDYLSLDRAAETLSGGESQRIRLASQIGSGLTGVMYVLDEPSIGLHQRDNDRLITTLKHLRDLGNSVLVVEHDEDAIRAADHVIDMGPGAGEHGGHVVAQGTPAAIEASESSLTGRYLARALRIELPAQRKPPGEQRLLVRGASGNNLKHLSVEIPVGLLVCVTGVSGSGKSTLVNDTLYAAAARTVNRSSAEAAPHDAIEGFEHIDKVISVDQSPIGRTPRSNPATYTGLFTPIRELFAETPTARERGYGPGRFSFNVKGGRCEACEGDGVIRVEMHFLPDVYVRCDVCHGKRYNRETLEV
;
A
#
# COMPACT_ATOMS: atom_id res chain seq x y z
N LYS A 1 -34.41 4.33 -1.97
CA LYS A 1 -33.49 4.27 -3.14
C LYS A 1 -32.56 3.08 -3.01
N SER A 2 -31.60 3.11 -2.07
CA SER A 2 -30.61 2.05 -1.90
C SER A 2 -31.21 0.68 -1.58
N SER A 3 -32.32 0.60 -0.81
CA SER A 3 -32.98 -0.68 -0.57
C SER A 3 -33.48 -1.37 -1.84
N LEU A 4 -34.07 -0.62 -2.79
CA LEU A 4 -34.49 -1.18 -4.08
C LEU A 4 -33.28 -1.57 -4.94
N ALA A 5 -32.28 -0.68 -5.04
CA ALA A 5 -31.15 -0.87 -5.94
C ALA A 5 -30.18 -1.97 -5.44
N PHE A 6 -29.77 -1.89 -4.17
CA PHE A 6 -28.74 -2.74 -3.57
C PHE A 6 -29.33 -3.95 -2.83
N ASP A 7 -30.23 -3.70 -1.87
CA ASP A 7 -30.74 -4.76 -1.00
C ASP A 7 -31.74 -5.69 -1.71
N THR A 8 -32.32 -5.25 -2.82
CA THR A 8 -33.25 -6.03 -3.63
C THR A 8 -32.65 -6.45 -4.98
N LEU A 9 -32.47 -5.52 -5.92
CA LEU A 9 -32.10 -5.87 -7.30
C LEU A 9 -30.68 -6.46 -7.41
N TYR A 10 -29.68 -5.78 -6.84
CA TYR A 10 -28.32 -6.30 -6.82
C TYR A 10 -28.21 -7.59 -6.00
N ALA A 11 -28.76 -7.61 -4.78
CA ALA A 11 -28.72 -8.78 -3.91
C ALA A 11 -29.31 -10.03 -4.60
N GLU A 12 -30.47 -9.90 -5.23
CA GLU A 12 -31.09 -11.02 -5.95
C GLU A 12 -30.30 -11.41 -7.21
N GLY A 13 -29.76 -10.44 -7.95
CA GLY A 13 -28.97 -10.70 -9.16
C GLY A 13 -27.65 -11.40 -8.86
N GLN A 14 -26.98 -11.00 -7.79
CA GLN A 14 -25.78 -11.66 -7.28
C GLN A 14 -26.11 -13.06 -6.75
N ARG A 15 -27.18 -13.21 -5.96
CA ARG A 15 -27.60 -14.50 -5.38
C ARG A 15 -27.87 -15.53 -6.48
N ARG A 16 -28.68 -15.20 -7.48
CA ARG A 16 -29.00 -16.10 -8.62
C ARG A 16 -27.75 -16.50 -9.41
N TYR A 17 -26.81 -15.58 -9.58
CA TYR A 17 -25.55 -15.89 -10.26
C TYR A 17 -24.68 -16.86 -9.42
N VAL A 18 -24.53 -16.62 -8.12
CA VAL A 18 -23.73 -17.49 -7.24
C VAL A 18 -24.37 -18.86 -7.08
N GLU A 19 -25.71 -18.97 -7.11
CA GLU A 19 -26.42 -20.26 -7.17
C GLU A 19 -26.03 -21.08 -8.42
N SER A 20 -25.60 -20.45 -9.51
CA SER A 20 -25.18 -21.17 -10.71
C SER A 20 -23.76 -21.74 -10.64
N LEU A 21 -22.91 -21.29 -9.69
CA LEU A 21 -21.48 -21.63 -9.65
C LEU A 21 -21.19 -23.08 -9.26
N SER A 22 -21.47 -23.47 -8.01
CA SER A 22 -21.19 -24.83 -7.51
C SER A 22 -22.20 -25.28 -6.46
N THR A 23 -22.37 -26.60 -6.32
CA THR A 23 -23.22 -27.20 -5.28
C THR A 23 -22.75 -26.83 -3.87
N TYR A 24 -21.44 -26.66 -3.67
CA TYR A 24 -20.86 -26.16 -2.42
C TYR A 24 -21.29 -24.71 -2.13
N ALA A 25 -21.17 -23.81 -3.12
CA ALA A 25 -21.58 -22.41 -2.96
C ALA A 25 -23.08 -22.27 -2.64
N ARG A 26 -23.93 -23.14 -3.20
CA ARG A 26 -25.38 -23.18 -2.89
C ARG A 26 -25.68 -23.46 -1.42
N GLN A 27 -24.90 -24.31 -0.75
CA GLN A 27 -25.12 -24.62 0.66
C GLN A 27 -24.92 -23.38 1.55
N PHE A 28 -23.95 -22.52 1.22
CA PHE A 28 -23.73 -21.27 1.96
C PHE A 28 -24.81 -20.23 1.68
N LEU A 29 -25.32 -20.17 0.45
CA LEU A 29 -26.39 -19.24 0.09
C LEU A 29 -27.71 -19.54 0.80
N GLN A 30 -27.97 -20.79 1.21
CA GLN A 30 -29.16 -21.13 2.00
C GLN A 30 -29.17 -20.48 3.39
N LEU A 31 -28.01 -20.07 3.89
CA LEU A 31 -27.89 -19.33 5.16
C LEU A 31 -28.17 -17.83 4.99
N MET A 32 -28.24 -17.32 3.75
CA MET A 32 -28.53 -15.92 3.48
C MET A 32 -30.03 -15.68 3.46
N GLU A 33 -30.46 -14.60 4.13
CA GLU A 33 -31.85 -14.12 4.04
C GLU A 33 -32.12 -13.65 2.61
N LYS A 34 -33.18 -14.18 1.98
CA LYS A 34 -33.57 -13.76 0.64
C LYS A 34 -34.15 -12.34 0.70
N PRO A 35 -33.92 -11.51 -0.33
CA PRO A 35 -34.62 -10.23 -0.44
C PRO A 35 -36.14 -10.43 -0.39
N ASP A 36 -36.83 -9.54 0.33
CA ASP A 36 -38.27 -9.61 0.54
C ASP A 36 -39.02 -9.09 -0.69
N VAL A 37 -39.30 -9.99 -1.64
CA VAL A 37 -39.99 -9.72 -2.90
C VAL A 37 -40.86 -10.88 -3.33
N ASP A 38 -42.01 -10.57 -3.96
CA ASP A 38 -42.91 -11.59 -4.51
C ASP A 38 -42.28 -12.32 -5.71
N SER A 39 -41.83 -11.57 -6.72
CA SER A 39 -41.19 -12.10 -7.91
C SER A 39 -40.34 -11.04 -8.61
N ILE A 40 -39.18 -11.45 -9.12
CA ILE A 40 -38.36 -10.63 -10.03
C ILE A 40 -38.00 -11.46 -11.26
N GLU A 41 -38.34 -10.96 -12.44
CA GLU A 41 -38.06 -11.59 -13.74
C GLU A 41 -37.10 -10.73 -14.57
N GLY A 42 -36.41 -11.33 -15.55
CA GLY A 42 -35.50 -10.60 -16.43
C GLY A 42 -34.19 -10.12 -15.78
N LEU A 43 -33.85 -10.64 -14.60
CA LEU A 43 -32.68 -10.18 -13.84
C LEU A 43 -31.38 -10.74 -14.43
N SER A 44 -30.46 -9.83 -14.77
CA SER A 44 -29.10 -10.17 -15.18
C SER A 44 -28.19 -10.40 -13.96
N PRO A 45 -27.04 -11.09 -14.11
CA PRO A 45 -26.00 -11.10 -13.09
C PRO A 45 -25.63 -9.65 -12.70
N ALA A 46 -25.57 -9.38 -11.40
CA ALA A 46 -25.43 -8.03 -10.89
C ALA A 46 -24.05 -7.76 -10.28
N ILE A 47 -23.51 -6.57 -10.53
CA ILE A 47 -22.24 -6.08 -9.94
C ILE A 47 -22.49 -4.72 -9.29
N SER A 48 -22.20 -4.60 -7.99
CA SER A 48 -22.28 -3.32 -7.29
C SER A 48 -20.95 -2.54 -7.35
N ILE A 49 -21.06 -1.23 -7.52
CA ILE A 49 -19.95 -0.26 -7.46
C ILE A 49 -20.30 0.79 -6.39
N GLU A 50 -20.01 0.44 -5.14
CA GLU A 50 -20.27 1.25 -3.94
C GLU A 50 -18.99 1.91 -3.40
N GLN A 51 -19.16 2.88 -2.50
CA GLN A 51 -18.08 3.53 -1.74
C GLN A 51 -17.60 2.73 -0.53
N LYS A 52 -17.80 1.41 -0.51
CA LYS A 52 -17.25 0.57 0.56
C LYS A 52 -15.72 0.68 0.54
N ALA A 53 -15.15 0.90 1.73
CA ALA A 53 -13.72 1.11 1.91
C ALA A 53 -12.91 0.06 1.14
N THR A 54 -11.97 0.53 0.32
CA THR A 54 -10.94 -0.31 -0.28
C THR A 54 -10.19 -1.05 0.82
N SER A 55 -9.68 -2.25 0.49
CA SER A 55 -8.86 -3.05 1.39
C SER A 55 -7.80 -2.17 2.08
N HIS A 56 -7.81 -2.13 3.42
CA HIS A 56 -6.81 -1.47 4.27
C HIS A 56 -5.45 -2.17 4.26
N ASN A 57 -5.15 -2.94 3.21
CA ASN A 57 -3.88 -3.61 3.09
C ASN A 57 -2.81 -2.60 2.66
N PRO A 58 -1.78 -2.32 3.48
CA PRO A 58 -0.75 -1.33 3.18
C PRO A 58 0.08 -1.68 1.93
N ARG A 59 0.05 -2.96 1.51
CA ARG A 59 0.71 -3.41 0.27
C ARG A 59 -0.11 -3.10 -0.98
N SER A 60 -1.41 -2.82 -0.86
CA SER A 60 -2.25 -2.55 -2.02
C SER A 60 -2.01 -1.14 -2.57
N THR A 61 -1.84 -1.02 -3.89
CA THR A 61 -1.70 0.24 -4.62
C THR A 61 -2.73 0.34 -5.73
N VAL A 62 -2.87 1.53 -6.33
CA VAL A 62 -3.69 1.72 -7.55
C VAL A 62 -3.31 0.69 -8.62
N GLY A 63 -2.01 0.47 -8.83
CA GLY A 63 -1.50 -0.50 -9.81
C GLY A 63 -1.88 -1.94 -9.53
N THR A 64 -1.95 -2.37 -8.26
CA THR A 64 -2.39 -3.74 -7.92
C THR A 64 -3.90 -3.90 -8.00
N VAL A 65 -4.68 -2.90 -7.56
CA VAL A 65 -6.15 -2.93 -7.64
C VAL A 65 -6.65 -2.93 -9.09
N THR A 66 -5.91 -2.26 -9.98
CA THR A 66 -6.23 -2.19 -11.41
C THR A 66 -5.58 -3.30 -12.24
N GLU A 67 -4.81 -4.20 -11.60
CA GLU A 67 -3.97 -5.25 -12.21
C GLU A 67 -2.96 -4.72 -13.25
N ILE A 68 -2.83 -3.40 -13.44
CA ILE A 68 -1.84 -2.80 -14.34
C ILE A 68 -0.43 -3.19 -13.88
N HIS A 69 -0.21 -3.27 -12.57
CA HIS A 69 1.06 -3.73 -12.02
C HIS A 69 1.39 -5.17 -12.43
N ASP A 70 0.41 -6.06 -12.58
CA ASP A 70 0.65 -7.44 -13.02
C ASP A 70 1.05 -7.51 -14.50
N TYR A 71 0.43 -6.69 -15.35
CA TYR A 71 0.86 -6.53 -16.73
C TYR A 71 2.24 -5.88 -16.84
N LEU A 72 2.57 -4.90 -15.99
CA LEU A 72 3.91 -4.33 -15.92
C LEU A 72 4.94 -5.40 -15.55
N ARG A 73 4.67 -6.22 -14.53
CA ARG A 73 5.56 -7.33 -14.13
C ARG A 73 5.79 -8.30 -15.28
N LEU A 74 4.74 -8.63 -16.04
CA LEU A 74 4.83 -9.49 -17.21
C LEU A 74 5.67 -8.84 -18.33
N LEU A 75 5.45 -7.55 -18.61
CA LEU A 75 6.21 -6.80 -19.59
C LEU A 75 7.70 -6.76 -19.25
N PHE A 76 8.05 -6.42 -18.02
CA PHE A 76 9.44 -6.33 -17.58
C PHE A 76 10.14 -7.69 -17.58
N ALA A 77 9.44 -8.77 -17.24
CA ALA A 77 9.99 -10.12 -17.32
C ALA A 77 10.30 -10.57 -18.76
N ARG A 78 9.42 -10.24 -19.72
CA ARG A 78 9.56 -10.72 -21.10
C ARG A 78 10.45 -9.85 -21.98
N VAL A 79 10.49 -8.57 -21.69
CA VAL A 79 10.94 -7.52 -22.62
C VAL A 79 12.01 -6.63 -21.99
N GLY A 80 12.15 -6.67 -20.67
CA GLY A 80 13.12 -5.89 -19.90
C GLY A 80 14.56 -6.20 -20.27
N THR A 81 15.39 -5.18 -20.17
CA THR A 81 16.85 -5.26 -20.30
C THR A 81 17.43 -5.06 -18.90
N PRO A 82 18.09 -6.08 -18.31
CA PRO A 82 18.70 -5.96 -17.00
C PRO A 82 20.05 -5.23 -17.06
N TYR A 83 20.31 -4.36 -16.10
CA TYR A 83 21.57 -3.60 -15.98
C TYR A 83 22.25 -3.91 -14.64
N CYS A 84 23.57 -3.74 -14.60
CA CYS A 84 24.33 -3.92 -13.36
C CYS A 84 24.09 -2.74 -12.39
N PRO A 85 23.70 -2.96 -11.12
CA PRO A 85 23.51 -1.88 -10.15
C PRO A 85 24.76 -1.04 -9.88
N SER A 86 25.95 -1.68 -9.91
CA SER A 86 27.24 -0.99 -9.71
C SER A 86 27.83 -0.41 -11.00
N HIS A 87 27.33 -0.81 -12.17
CA HIS A 87 27.83 -0.39 -13.47
C HIS A 87 26.65 -0.18 -14.44
N PRO A 88 25.87 0.90 -14.27
CA PRO A 88 24.58 1.09 -14.95
C PRO A 88 24.67 1.16 -16.48
N GLU A 89 25.86 1.45 -17.01
CA GLU A 89 26.15 1.45 -18.44
C GLU A 89 26.24 0.05 -19.08
N HIS A 90 26.44 -0.99 -18.27
CA HIS A 90 26.60 -2.36 -18.73
C HIS A 90 25.29 -3.15 -18.63
N VAL A 91 24.83 -3.61 -19.80
CA VAL A 91 23.72 -4.56 -19.93
C VAL A 91 24.19 -5.92 -19.42
N LEU A 92 23.35 -6.58 -18.64
CA LEU A 92 23.52 -7.98 -18.28
C LEU A 92 22.95 -8.79 -19.42
N GLU A 93 23.79 -9.59 -20.08
CA GLU A 93 23.38 -10.47 -21.17
C GLU A 93 23.56 -11.92 -20.75
N ALA A 94 22.54 -12.73 -20.99
CA ALA A 94 22.63 -14.17 -20.92
C ALA A 94 22.68 -14.70 -22.36
N GLN A 95 23.63 -15.58 -22.64
CA GLN A 95 23.79 -16.21 -23.93
C GLN A 95 23.68 -17.73 -23.75
N THR A 96 23.02 -18.38 -24.71
CA THR A 96 23.01 -19.85 -24.78
C THR A 96 24.35 -20.35 -25.31
N VAL A 97 24.71 -21.60 -25.01
CA VAL A 97 25.93 -22.22 -25.56
C VAL A 97 25.96 -22.12 -27.09
N SER A 98 24.81 -22.32 -27.75
CA SER A 98 24.71 -22.17 -29.21
C SER A 98 25.07 -20.76 -29.69
N GLN A 99 24.58 -19.71 -29.01
CA GLN A 99 24.93 -18.32 -29.34
C GLN A 99 26.40 -18.01 -29.08
N MET A 100 26.99 -18.55 -28.01
CA MET A 100 28.43 -18.39 -27.73
C MET A 100 29.27 -19.02 -28.86
N VAL A 101 28.90 -20.22 -29.30
CA VAL A 101 29.55 -20.92 -30.39
C VAL A 101 29.38 -20.17 -31.71
N ASP A 102 28.18 -19.68 -32.02
CA ASP A 102 27.91 -18.91 -33.23
C ASP A 102 28.70 -17.58 -33.24
N ALA A 103 28.82 -16.90 -32.08
CA ALA A 103 29.62 -15.68 -31.95
C ALA A 103 31.11 -15.93 -32.22
N VAL A 104 31.65 -17.06 -31.74
CA VAL A 104 33.04 -17.46 -32.02
C VAL A 104 33.22 -17.88 -33.48
N LEU A 105 32.27 -18.59 -34.07
CA LEU A 105 32.33 -18.99 -35.48
C LEU A 105 32.18 -17.82 -36.46
N ALA A 106 31.64 -16.68 -36.01
CA ALA A 106 31.58 -15.44 -36.79
C ALA A 106 32.93 -14.71 -36.88
N MET A 107 33.94 -15.13 -36.11
CA MET A 107 35.31 -14.59 -36.20
C MET A 107 36.02 -15.07 -37.48
N PRO A 108 37.09 -14.38 -37.94
CA PRO A 108 37.85 -14.79 -39.11
C PRO A 108 38.34 -16.24 -39.03
N GLU A 109 38.27 -16.96 -40.15
CA GLU A 109 38.73 -18.34 -40.21
C GLU A 109 40.23 -18.41 -39.91
N GLY A 110 40.61 -19.30 -39.00
CA GLY A 110 41.99 -19.48 -38.59
C GLY A 110 42.45 -18.69 -37.37
N THR A 111 41.61 -17.86 -36.76
CA THR A 111 41.91 -17.19 -35.48
C THR A 111 42.20 -18.22 -34.39
N ARG A 112 43.27 -18.01 -33.62
CA ARG A 112 43.65 -18.88 -32.50
C ARG A 112 42.99 -18.41 -31.22
N LEU A 113 42.08 -19.22 -30.68
CA LEU A 113 41.32 -18.91 -29.47
C LEU A 113 41.67 -19.83 -28.31
N MET A 114 41.61 -19.26 -27.13
CA MET A 114 41.67 -20.00 -25.87
C MET A 114 40.37 -19.79 -25.11
N VAL A 115 39.67 -20.90 -24.84
CA VAL A 115 38.45 -20.90 -24.02
C VAL A 115 38.86 -21.01 -22.56
N LEU A 116 38.48 -20.01 -21.77
CA LEU A 116 38.85 -19.87 -20.38
C LEU A 116 37.60 -19.90 -19.49
N ALA A 117 37.72 -20.51 -18.30
CA ALA A 117 36.70 -20.48 -17.26
C ALA A 117 37.17 -19.55 -16.12
N PRO A 118 36.60 -18.33 -15.97
CA PRO A 118 37.02 -17.37 -14.96
C PRO A 118 36.49 -17.77 -13.57
N VAL A 119 37.19 -18.69 -12.90
CA VAL A 119 36.76 -19.26 -11.60
C VAL A 119 36.88 -18.27 -10.45
N LEU A 120 37.77 -17.29 -10.56
CA LEU A 120 38.01 -16.31 -9.50
C LEU A 120 38.40 -14.97 -10.11
N ALA A 121 37.76 -13.89 -9.67
CA ALA A 121 38.03 -12.54 -10.17
C ALA A 121 38.24 -11.55 -9.01
N ASN A 122 39.33 -10.79 -9.07
CA ASN A 122 39.66 -9.67 -8.17
C ASN A 122 39.56 -9.97 -6.66
N ARG A 123 39.98 -11.17 -6.23
CA ARG A 123 39.95 -11.61 -4.83
C ARG A 123 41.36 -11.66 -4.24
N LYS A 124 41.51 -11.15 -3.01
CA LYS A 124 42.76 -11.25 -2.23
C LYS A 124 42.94 -12.67 -1.68
N GLY A 125 44.16 -13.19 -1.69
CA GLY A 125 44.48 -14.50 -1.12
C GLY A 125 45.49 -15.30 -1.92
N GLU A 126 46.02 -16.36 -1.30
CA GLU A 126 46.95 -17.31 -1.91
C GLU A 126 46.24 -18.37 -2.78
N HIS A 127 44.95 -18.64 -2.51
CA HIS A 127 44.07 -19.54 -3.27
C HIS A 127 44.65 -20.96 -3.53
N LEU A 128 45.47 -21.49 -2.62
CA LEU A 128 46.12 -22.81 -2.76
C LEU A 128 45.11 -23.97 -2.85
N GLU A 129 44.03 -23.91 -2.07
CA GLU A 129 42.94 -24.92 -2.12
C GLU A 129 42.29 -24.97 -3.50
N LEU A 130 42.01 -23.79 -4.09
CA LEU A 130 41.44 -23.71 -5.44
C LEU A 130 42.34 -24.36 -6.49
N PHE A 131 43.67 -24.18 -6.42
CA PHE A 131 44.58 -24.84 -7.34
C PHE A 131 44.63 -26.36 -7.16
N ALA A 132 44.58 -26.85 -5.91
CA ALA A 132 44.52 -28.27 -5.62
C ALA A 132 43.22 -28.91 -6.16
N ASP A 133 42.08 -28.24 -5.99
CA ASP A 133 40.78 -28.70 -6.49
C ASP A 133 40.75 -28.76 -8.02
N LEU A 134 41.29 -27.74 -8.69
CA LEU A 134 41.39 -27.70 -10.16
C LEU A 134 42.31 -28.81 -10.69
N GLN A 135 43.42 -29.08 -10.01
CA GLN A 135 44.33 -30.16 -10.37
C GLN A 135 43.67 -31.54 -10.17
N ALA A 136 42.92 -31.72 -9.07
CA ALA A 136 42.17 -32.95 -8.80
C ALA A 136 41.07 -33.21 -9.85
N GLN A 137 40.50 -32.14 -10.43
CA GLN A 137 39.55 -32.22 -11.55
C GLN A 137 40.22 -32.45 -12.91
N GLY A 138 41.55 -32.54 -12.97
CA GLY A 138 42.31 -32.86 -14.18
C GLY A 138 42.71 -31.66 -15.04
N PHE A 139 42.55 -30.43 -14.56
CA PHE A 139 43.02 -29.24 -15.30
C PHE A 139 44.53 -29.10 -15.18
N VAL A 140 45.18 -28.81 -16.31
CA VAL A 140 46.64 -28.71 -16.39
C VAL A 140 47.11 -27.25 -16.40
N ARG A 141 46.29 -26.32 -16.87
CA ARG A 141 46.71 -24.93 -17.12
C ARG A 141 45.73 -23.92 -16.56
N VAL A 142 46.27 -22.88 -15.94
CA VAL A 142 45.53 -21.73 -15.41
C VAL A 142 46.21 -20.44 -15.84
N ARG A 143 45.43 -19.42 -16.18
CA ARG A 143 45.89 -18.06 -16.41
C ARG A 143 45.66 -17.26 -15.13
N VAL A 144 46.71 -16.62 -14.62
CA VAL A 144 46.62 -15.79 -13.42
C VAL A 144 46.98 -14.35 -13.76
N ARG A 145 46.14 -13.43 -13.30
CA ARG A 145 46.28 -11.97 -13.43
C ARG A 145 46.36 -11.34 -12.05
N GLY A 146 47.42 -10.61 -11.76
CA GLY A 146 47.63 -9.89 -10.50
C GLY A 146 47.55 -8.38 -10.69
N GLU A 147 47.24 -7.65 -9.62
CA GLU A 147 47.22 -6.19 -9.61
C GLU A 147 48.62 -5.63 -9.98
N GLY A 148 48.75 -5.07 -11.20
CA GLY A 148 50.03 -4.54 -11.73
C GLY A 148 50.99 -5.57 -12.34
N VAL A 149 50.56 -6.82 -12.57
CA VAL A 149 51.38 -7.90 -13.15
C VAL A 149 50.76 -8.40 -14.45
N GLU A 150 51.58 -8.60 -15.49
CA GLU A 150 51.13 -9.19 -16.76
C GLU A 150 50.52 -10.60 -16.56
N ALA A 151 49.49 -10.91 -17.35
CA ALA A 151 48.81 -12.20 -17.30
C ALA A 151 49.78 -13.34 -17.64
N ARG A 152 49.93 -14.33 -16.75
CA ARG A 152 50.79 -15.50 -16.98
C ARG A 152 49.97 -16.78 -17.02
N ILE A 153 50.30 -17.66 -17.95
CA ILE A 153 49.77 -19.03 -18.00
C ILE A 153 50.73 -19.92 -17.21
N ILE A 154 50.19 -20.63 -16.23
CA ILE A 154 50.91 -21.50 -15.31
C ILE A 154 50.41 -22.93 -15.52
N GLU A 155 51.33 -23.88 -15.52
CA GLU A 155 51.02 -25.31 -15.49
C GLU A 155 50.91 -25.80 -14.04
N LEU A 156 49.76 -26.39 -13.71
CA LEU A 156 49.47 -26.95 -12.38
C LEU A 156 50.34 -28.20 -12.17
N GLY A 157 51.19 -28.17 -11.14
CA GLY A 157 52.11 -29.26 -10.80
C GLY A 157 53.57 -29.07 -11.24
N ALA A 158 53.91 -27.98 -11.92
CA ALA A 158 55.31 -27.60 -12.15
C ALA A 158 55.96 -27.09 -10.85
N ALA A 159 57.25 -27.40 -10.63
CA ALA A 159 58.02 -26.99 -9.44
C ALA A 159 58.09 -25.45 -9.23
N ASP A 160 57.74 -24.67 -10.25
CA ASP A 160 57.77 -23.21 -10.30
C ASP A 160 56.36 -22.55 -10.23
N ALA A 161 55.35 -23.22 -9.67
CA ALA A 161 54.03 -22.59 -9.48
C ALA A 161 54.16 -21.33 -8.58
N PRO A 162 53.83 -20.12 -9.08
CA PRO A 162 54.11 -18.89 -8.36
C PRO A 162 53.22 -18.75 -7.11
N LYS A 163 53.85 -18.49 -5.97
CA LYS A 163 53.15 -18.18 -4.71
C LYS A 163 52.45 -16.83 -4.85
N LEU A 164 51.12 -16.84 -4.92
CA LEU A 164 50.31 -15.62 -4.97
C LEU A 164 50.38 -14.88 -3.63
N SER A 165 50.51 -13.55 -3.65
CA SER A 165 50.58 -12.75 -2.42
C SER A 165 49.19 -12.65 -1.76
N ARG A 166 49.12 -12.89 -0.44
CA ARG A 166 47.87 -12.76 0.36
C ARG A 166 47.21 -11.38 0.29
N ASN A 167 48.01 -10.32 0.13
CA ASN A 167 47.53 -8.94 0.25
C ASN A 167 47.12 -8.32 -1.08
N GLN A 168 47.41 -8.97 -2.20
CA GLN A 168 47.12 -8.49 -3.55
C GLN A 168 45.89 -9.19 -4.12
N LYS A 169 45.14 -8.49 -4.98
CA LYS A 169 44.00 -9.08 -5.68
C LYS A 169 44.50 -9.89 -6.88
N HIS A 170 43.95 -11.10 -7.03
CA HIS A 170 44.23 -11.98 -8.16
C HIS A 170 42.94 -12.34 -8.88
N SER A 171 43.05 -12.59 -10.18
CA SER A 171 42.03 -13.21 -11.02
C SER A 171 42.62 -14.46 -11.67
N ILE A 172 41.90 -15.58 -11.59
CA ILE A 172 42.34 -16.91 -12.01
C ILE A 172 41.33 -17.44 -13.02
N ASP A 173 41.80 -17.72 -14.23
CA ASP A 173 41.00 -18.29 -15.31
C ASP A 173 41.56 -19.66 -15.70
N VAL A 174 40.76 -20.72 -15.63
CA VAL A 174 41.17 -22.08 -16.04
C VAL A 174 41.21 -22.16 -17.55
N VAL A 175 42.26 -22.74 -18.13
CA VAL A 175 42.34 -22.98 -19.57
C VAL A 175 41.60 -24.28 -19.89
N VAL A 176 40.43 -24.17 -20.53
CA VAL A 176 39.58 -25.32 -20.85
C VAL A 176 39.96 -25.93 -22.19
N ASP A 177 40.13 -25.11 -23.23
CA ASP A 177 40.56 -25.59 -24.56
C ASP A 177 41.34 -24.52 -25.33
N ARG A 178 42.14 -24.95 -26.31
CA ARG A 178 42.83 -24.11 -27.29
C ARG A 178 42.47 -24.60 -28.69
N VAL A 179 41.82 -23.74 -29.45
CA VAL A 179 41.20 -24.10 -30.72
C VAL A 179 41.53 -23.08 -31.80
N LYS A 180 41.46 -23.50 -33.05
CA LYS A 180 41.59 -22.64 -34.23
C LYS A 180 40.24 -22.55 -34.92
N VAL A 181 39.70 -21.34 -35.09
CA VAL A 181 38.36 -21.12 -35.65
C VAL A 181 38.25 -21.78 -37.02
N SER A 182 37.30 -22.70 -37.15
CA SER A 182 36.96 -23.40 -38.39
C SER A 182 35.53 -23.95 -38.30
N ALA A 183 34.83 -24.13 -39.42
CA ALA A 183 33.46 -24.64 -39.42
C ALA A 183 33.26 -26.03 -38.74
N PRO A 184 34.18 -27.02 -38.85
CA PRO A 184 33.98 -28.35 -38.27
C PRO A 184 34.11 -28.42 -36.74
N ILE A 185 34.66 -27.38 -36.08
CA ILE A 185 34.92 -27.42 -34.63
C ILE A 185 33.71 -27.02 -33.77
N ARG A 186 32.52 -26.84 -34.36
CA ARG A 186 31.28 -26.43 -33.66
C ARG A 186 30.98 -27.29 -32.42
N GLN A 187 31.02 -28.63 -32.56
CA GLN A 187 30.72 -29.55 -31.46
C GLN A 187 31.75 -29.44 -30.33
N ARG A 188 33.04 -29.39 -30.67
CA ARG A 188 34.13 -29.23 -29.70
C ARG A 188 34.05 -27.90 -28.95
N LEU A 189 33.68 -26.81 -29.64
CA LEU A 189 33.44 -25.51 -29.01
C LEU A 189 32.27 -25.58 -28.01
N ALA A 190 31.18 -26.26 -28.36
CA ALA A 190 30.03 -26.41 -27.47
C ALA A 190 30.43 -27.15 -26.17
N GLU A 191 31.13 -28.29 -26.28
CA GLU A 191 31.63 -29.05 -25.12
C GLU A 191 32.61 -28.24 -24.26
N SER A 192 33.45 -27.42 -24.90
CA SER A 192 34.39 -26.52 -24.22
C SER A 192 33.66 -25.42 -23.45
N PHE A 193 32.65 -24.80 -24.04
CA PHE A 193 31.83 -23.79 -23.37
C PHE A 193 30.99 -24.41 -22.25
N GLU A 194 30.39 -25.58 -22.43
CA GLU A 194 29.67 -26.29 -21.36
C GLU A 194 30.59 -26.58 -20.17
N THR A 195 31.82 -27.03 -20.44
CA THR A 195 32.82 -27.29 -19.40
C THR A 195 33.22 -26.00 -18.69
N ALA A 196 33.49 -24.92 -19.45
CA ALA A 196 33.83 -23.62 -18.86
C ALA A 196 32.71 -23.06 -17.98
N LEU A 197 31.47 -23.09 -18.48
CA LEU A 197 30.29 -22.62 -17.74
C LEU A 197 30.06 -23.44 -16.48
N ARG A 198 30.24 -24.76 -16.50
CA ARG A 198 30.07 -25.61 -15.33
C ARG A 198 31.05 -25.28 -14.20
N ILE A 199 32.28 -24.90 -14.54
CA ILE A 199 33.37 -24.70 -13.56
C ILE A 199 33.40 -23.26 -13.04
N ALA A 200 33.04 -22.28 -13.88
CA ALA A 200 33.02 -20.86 -13.53
C ALA A 200 31.60 -20.33 -13.29
N ASP A 201 30.70 -21.16 -12.76
CA ASP A 201 29.31 -20.84 -12.37
C ASP A 201 28.52 -20.03 -13.43
N GLY A 202 28.61 -20.47 -14.68
CA GLY A 202 27.91 -19.89 -15.82
C GLY A 202 28.66 -18.75 -16.51
N ARG A 203 30.00 -18.69 -16.41
CA ARG A 203 30.85 -17.74 -17.14
C ARG A 203 31.89 -18.45 -18.00
N ALA A 204 32.24 -17.84 -19.12
CA ALA A 204 33.33 -18.27 -19.98
C ALA A 204 33.97 -17.04 -20.64
N VAL A 205 35.24 -17.16 -21.04
CA VAL A 205 35.94 -16.11 -21.80
C VAL A 205 36.57 -16.76 -23.03
N ALA A 206 36.33 -16.19 -24.21
CA ALA A 206 37.14 -16.49 -25.39
C ALA A 206 38.24 -15.44 -25.50
N LEU A 207 39.49 -15.87 -25.40
CA LEU A 207 40.66 -15.02 -25.60
C LEU A 207 41.24 -15.28 -26.99
N ASP A 208 41.33 -14.23 -27.81
CA ASP A 208 42.14 -14.23 -29.03
C ASP A 208 43.62 -14.19 -28.65
N MET A 209 44.35 -15.24 -29.05
CA MET A 209 45.76 -15.40 -28.73
C MET A 209 46.68 -14.50 -29.57
N ASP A 210 46.19 -14.00 -30.71
CA ASP A 210 46.95 -13.17 -31.64
C ASP A 210 46.80 -11.68 -31.29
N THR A 211 45.58 -11.25 -30.93
CA THR A 211 45.28 -9.84 -30.60
C THR A 211 45.24 -9.55 -29.11
N GLY A 212 45.09 -10.58 -28.26
CA GLY A 212 44.85 -10.42 -26.82
C GLY A 212 43.43 -9.96 -26.48
N ALA A 213 42.53 -9.85 -27.46
CA ALA A 213 41.15 -9.43 -27.23
C ALA A 213 40.37 -10.51 -26.45
N GLU A 214 39.65 -10.08 -25.41
CA GLU A 214 38.80 -10.95 -24.59
C GLU A 214 37.33 -10.72 -24.90
N GLN A 215 36.61 -11.80 -25.18
CA GLN A 215 35.15 -11.80 -25.27
C GLN A 215 34.56 -12.62 -24.13
N LEU A 216 33.85 -11.93 -23.23
CA LEU A 216 33.17 -12.54 -22.08
C LEU A 216 31.82 -13.11 -22.51
N PHE A 217 31.52 -14.30 -22.01
CA PHE A 217 30.28 -15.03 -22.20
C PHE A 217 29.69 -15.43 -20.85
N SER A 218 28.36 -15.38 -20.72
CA SER A 218 27.68 -15.91 -19.54
C SER A 218 26.37 -16.58 -19.90
N SER A 219 26.07 -17.70 -19.24
CA SER A 219 24.78 -18.38 -19.33
C SER A 219 23.71 -17.81 -18.41
N LYS A 220 24.12 -16.92 -17.48
CA LYS A 220 23.25 -16.12 -16.61
C LYS A 220 23.37 -14.66 -17.01
N PHE A 221 22.45 -13.82 -16.56
CA PHE A 221 22.57 -12.37 -16.74
C PHE A 221 23.70 -11.84 -15.84
N ALA A 222 24.95 -11.82 -16.31
CA ALA A 222 26.10 -11.44 -15.51
C ALA A 222 26.76 -10.13 -15.99
N CYS A 223 27.34 -9.39 -15.05
CA CYS A 223 28.07 -8.17 -15.37
C CYS A 223 29.45 -8.52 -15.92
N PRO A 224 29.92 -7.87 -17.01
CA PRO A 224 31.26 -8.09 -17.54
C PRO A 224 32.37 -7.52 -16.64
N VAL A 225 32.04 -6.57 -15.75
CA VAL A 225 33.02 -5.85 -14.90
C VAL A 225 33.07 -6.39 -13.47
N CYS A 226 31.95 -6.85 -12.91
CA CYS A 226 31.88 -7.32 -11.53
C CYS A 226 31.18 -8.67 -11.38
N SER A 227 31.20 -9.18 -10.15
CA SER A 227 30.62 -10.50 -9.84
C SER A 227 29.09 -10.53 -9.79
N HIS A 228 28.41 -9.41 -10.06
CA HIS A 228 26.95 -9.36 -10.03
C HIS A 228 26.35 -10.24 -11.13
N SER A 229 25.33 -11.02 -10.77
CA SER A 229 24.57 -11.85 -11.72
C SER A 229 23.12 -11.98 -11.28
N LEU A 230 22.23 -12.08 -12.24
CA LEU A 230 20.80 -12.26 -12.05
C LEU A 230 20.35 -13.62 -12.62
N PRO A 231 19.41 -14.30 -11.94
CA PRO A 231 18.69 -15.42 -12.52
C PRO A 231 17.77 -14.96 -13.66
N GLU A 232 17.07 -15.89 -14.31
CA GLU A 232 16.11 -15.56 -15.35
C GLU A 232 15.07 -14.53 -14.86
N LEU A 233 14.70 -13.59 -15.73
CA LEU A 233 13.73 -12.55 -15.42
C LEU A 233 12.32 -13.14 -15.37
N GLU A 234 11.84 -13.39 -14.16
CA GLU A 234 10.48 -13.87 -13.93
C GLU A 234 9.57 -12.75 -13.40
N PRO A 235 8.24 -12.78 -13.69
CA PRO A 235 7.30 -11.77 -13.20
C PRO A 235 7.26 -11.62 -11.67
N ARG A 236 7.66 -12.64 -10.91
CA ARG A 236 7.74 -12.59 -9.44
C ARG A 236 8.86 -11.69 -8.92
N LEU A 237 9.93 -11.48 -9.70
CA LEU A 237 11.02 -10.57 -9.36
C LEU A 237 10.54 -9.12 -9.27
N PHE A 238 9.51 -8.77 -10.03
CA PHE A 238 8.95 -7.43 -10.10
C PHE A 238 7.76 -7.22 -9.14
N SER A 239 7.46 -8.21 -8.29
CA SER A 239 6.38 -8.13 -7.29
C SER A 239 6.93 -7.76 -5.92
N PHE A 240 6.49 -6.64 -5.37
CA PHE A 240 6.76 -6.29 -3.97
C PHE A 240 5.90 -7.10 -2.97
N ASN A 241 4.93 -7.88 -3.46
CA ASN A 241 4.17 -8.82 -2.62
C ASN A 241 4.86 -10.18 -2.50
N ASN A 242 5.91 -10.44 -3.29
CA ASN A 242 6.68 -11.67 -3.24
C ASN A 242 8.05 -11.40 -2.62
N PRO A 243 8.51 -12.20 -1.63
CA PRO A 243 9.83 -12.04 -1.00
C PRO A 243 11.00 -12.03 -1.99
N ILE A 244 10.86 -12.68 -3.16
CA ILE A 244 11.89 -12.70 -4.20
C ILE A 244 12.10 -11.30 -4.81
N GLY A 245 11.03 -10.50 -4.98
CA GLY A 245 11.07 -9.18 -5.59
C GLY A 245 11.02 -8.01 -4.60
N ALA A 246 10.51 -8.25 -3.40
CA ALA A 246 10.35 -7.26 -2.35
C ALA A 246 11.69 -6.72 -1.84
N CYS A 247 11.71 -5.45 -1.43
CA CYS A 247 12.83 -4.90 -0.68
C CYS A 247 12.98 -5.64 0.65
N PRO A 248 14.16 -6.18 0.99
CA PRO A 248 14.36 -6.97 2.21
C PRO A 248 14.22 -6.16 3.50
N GLU A 249 14.45 -4.85 3.45
CA GLU A 249 14.40 -3.96 4.63
C GLU A 249 12.96 -3.67 5.06
N CYS A 250 12.08 -3.36 4.10
CA CYS A 250 10.69 -2.98 4.38
C CYS A 250 9.68 -4.07 4.02
N ASP A 251 10.16 -5.25 3.62
CA ASP A 251 9.34 -6.39 3.15
C ASP A 251 8.28 -5.97 2.11
N GLY A 252 8.67 -5.10 1.18
CA GLY A 252 7.80 -4.62 0.11
C GLY A 252 6.76 -3.57 0.51
N LEU A 253 6.80 -3.03 1.73
CA LEU A 253 5.90 -1.95 2.15
C LEU A 253 6.30 -0.58 1.57
N GLY A 254 7.59 -0.38 1.29
CA GLY A 254 8.16 0.92 0.86
C GLY A 254 8.33 1.93 2.00
N VAL A 255 7.68 1.70 3.14
CA VAL A 255 7.83 2.47 4.36
C VAL A 255 8.37 1.60 5.48
N VAL A 256 9.11 2.21 6.39
CA VAL A 256 9.57 1.57 7.63
C VAL A 256 8.92 2.30 8.79
N GLN A 257 8.29 1.53 9.68
CA GLN A 257 7.77 2.04 10.93
C GLN A 257 8.91 2.14 11.95
N PHE A 258 8.97 3.25 12.66
CA PHE A 258 9.93 3.46 13.73
C PHE A 258 9.25 4.18 14.90
N PHE A 259 9.77 4.02 16.10
CA PHE A 259 9.29 4.78 17.25
C PHE A 259 9.84 6.19 17.15
N ASP A 260 8.94 7.16 17.03
CA ASP A 260 9.31 8.56 16.90
C ASP A 260 9.59 9.17 18.28
N PRO A 261 10.82 9.67 18.53
CA PRO A 261 11.15 10.35 19.78
C PRO A 261 10.11 11.40 20.19
N LYS A 262 9.56 12.15 19.22
CA LYS A 262 8.57 13.21 19.48
C LYS A 262 7.22 12.66 19.96
N ARG A 263 6.86 11.43 19.55
CA ARG A 263 5.62 10.75 20.01
C ARG A 263 5.84 10.05 21.35
N VAL A 264 7.04 9.52 21.59
CA VAL A 264 7.43 8.88 22.85
C VAL A 264 7.53 9.90 23.99
N VAL A 265 7.96 11.12 23.70
CA VAL A 265 8.02 12.25 24.65
C VAL A 265 6.95 13.30 24.31
N PRO A 266 5.66 13.05 24.62
CA PRO A 266 4.57 13.95 24.23
C PRO A 266 4.63 15.34 24.91
N PHE A 267 5.21 15.41 26.11
CA PHE A 267 5.29 16.62 26.92
C PHE A 267 6.73 16.88 27.35
N PRO A 268 7.57 17.42 26.45
CA PRO A 268 8.99 17.56 26.73
C PRO A 268 9.30 18.73 27.70
N ASN A 269 8.30 19.58 27.99
CA ASN A 269 8.31 20.59 29.04
C ASN A 269 8.09 20.00 30.45
N LEU A 270 7.70 18.72 30.57
CA LEU A 270 7.63 18.02 31.85
C LEU A 270 8.97 17.31 32.14
N SER A 271 9.20 16.99 33.40
CA SER A 271 10.36 16.18 33.80
C SER A 271 10.12 14.69 33.58
N LEU A 272 11.20 13.90 33.52
CA LEU A 272 11.11 12.43 33.42
C LEU A 272 10.31 11.85 34.59
N ALA A 273 10.50 12.39 35.79
CA ALA A 273 9.76 11.98 36.98
C ALA A 273 8.26 12.31 36.93
N SER A 274 7.87 13.38 36.22
CA SER A 274 6.50 13.90 36.14
C SER A 274 5.70 13.37 34.94
N GLY A 275 6.27 12.47 34.14
CA GLY A 275 5.57 11.84 33.02
C GLY A 275 5.90 12.42 31.64
N ALA A 276 7.11 12.97 31.44
CA ALA A 276 7.59 13.32 30.10
C ALA A 276 7.51 12.13 29.12
N ILE A 277 7.78 10.91 29.62
CA ILE A 277 7.61 9.65 28.90
C ILE A 277 6.58 8.79 29.64
N LYS A 278 5.47 8.48 28.97
CA LYS A 278 4.36 7.73 29.59
C LYS A 278 4.83 6.35 30.06
N GLY A 279 4.65 6.06 31.35
CA GLY A 279 4.99 4.76 31.95
C GLY A 279 6.46 4.60 32.35
N TRP A 280 7.28 5.63 32.14
CA TRP A 280 8.66 5.75 32.62
C TRP A 280 8.76 6.87 33.69
N ASP A 281 7.72 6.99 34.51
CA ASP A 281 7.57 8.01 35.55
C ASP A 281 7.41 7.36 36.94
N ARG A 282 7.23 8.17 37.99
CA ARG A 282 7.07 7.70 39.38
C ARG A 282 5.97 6.66 39.58
N ARG A 283 4.98 6.56 38.69
CA ARG A 283 3.89 5.57 38.78
C ARG A 283 4.38 4.16 38.43
N ASN A 284 5.47 4.05 37.68
CA ASN A 284 6.12 2.77 37.36
C ASN A 284 7.48 2.68 38.04
N GLN A 285 7.48 2.17 39.27
CA GLN A 285 8.66 2.12 40.14
C GLN A 285 9.85 1.39 39.50
N PHE A 286 9.61 0.36 38.68
CA PHE A 286 10.66 -0.38 37.99
C PHE A 286 11.44 0.49 37.00
N TYR A 287 10.76 1.10 36.02
CA TYR A 287 11.41 1.94 35.02
C TYR A 287 11.94 3.25 35.62
N PHE A 288 11.23 3.81 36.60
CA PHE A 288 11.69 5.01 37.29
C PHE A 288 13.02 4.78 38.03
N GLN A 289 13.18 3.64 38.71
CA GLN A 289 14.44 3.29 39.37
C GLN A 289 15.60 3.16 38.37
N LEU A 290 15.35 2.64 37.17
CA LEU A 290 16.37 2.60 36.10
C LEU A 290 16.80 4.00 35.70
N LEU A 291 15.86 4.92 35.51
CA LEU A 291 16.17 6.32 35.18
C LEU A 291 16.89 7.04 36.32
N GLN A 292 16.59 6.73 37.58
CA GLN A 292 17.32 7.29 38.73
C GLN A 292 18.77 6.82 38.77
N ASN A 293 19.02 5.53 38.51
CA ASN A 293 20.39 4.99 38.44
C ASN A 293 21.16 5.62 37.26
N LEU A 294 20.48 5.83 36.12
CA LEU A 294 21.03 6.52 34.96
C LEU A 294 21.38 7.99 35.27
N ALA A 295 20.48 8.69 35.98
CA ALA A 295 20.68 10.07 36.44
C ALA A 295 21.87 10.19 37.39
N ALA A 296 22.03 9.24 38.33
CA ALA A 296 23.18 9.20 39.23
C ALA A 296 24.51 8.96 38.49
N PHE A 297 24.51 8.15 37.42
CA PHE A 297 25.71 7.85 36.65
C PHE A 297 26.14 9.00 35.73
N TYR A 298 25.21 9.60 34.98
CA TYR A 298 25.51 10.69 34.03
C TYR A 298 25.43 12.09 34.67
N GLY A 299 24.98 12.19 35.92
CA GLY A 299 24.94 13.45 36.68
C GLY A 299 23.92 14.47 36.16
N PHE A 300 22.71 14.03 35.82
CA PHE A 300 21.62 14.93 35.42
C PHE A 300 20.47 14.92 36.42
N ASP A 301 19.72 16.03 36.48
CA ASP A 301 18.54 16.15 37.32
C ASP A 301 17.31 15.51 36.64
N ILE A 302 16.71 14.52 37.29
CA ILE A 302 15.53 13.80 36.79
C ILE A 302 14.23 14.62 36.91
N ASP A 303 14.23 15.64 37.78
CA ASP A 303 13.09 16.53 38.01
C ASP A 303 13.15 17.80 37.14
N ALA A 304 14.23 18.02 36.38
CA ALA A 304 14.31 19.07 35.37
C ALA A 304 13.44 18.73 34.13
N PRO A 305 12.87 19.73 33.43
CA PRO A 305 12.17 19.54 32.16
C PRO A 305 13.03 18.78 31.14
N PHE A 306 12.44 17.84 30.41
CA PHE A 306 13.19 16.99 29.47
C PHE A 306 13.93 17.80 28.40
N ASP A 307 13.35 18.89 27.91
CA ASP A 307 13.99 19.76 26.92
C ASP A 307 15.18 20.58 27.44
N GLU A 308 15.29 20.77 28.75
CA GLU A 308 16.41 21.45 29.38
C GLU A 308 17.59 20.49 29.63
N LEU A 309 17.38 19.18 29.50
CA LEU A 309 18.45 18.19 29.64
C LEU A 309 19.47 18.31 28.49
N PRO A 310 20.78 18.10 28.78
CA PRO A 310 21.81 18.08 27.74
C PRO A 310 21.47 17.08 26.63
N GLU A 311 21.78 17.44 25.37
CA GLU A 311 21.46 16.61 24.20
C GLU A 311 21.99 15.18 24.30
N ARG A 312 23.22 15.03 24.82
CA ARG A 312 23.82 13.71 25.10
C ARG A 312 22.97 12.88 26.07
N VAL A 313 22.42 13.49 27.12
CA VAL A 313 21.57 12.80 28.11
C VAL A 313 20.26 12.39 27.47
N ARG A 314 19.61 13.28 26.71
CA ARG A 314 18.38 12.95 25.98
C ARG A 314 18.60 11.78 25.01
N HIS A 315 19.73 11.77 24.31
CA HIS A 315 20.11 10.65 23.43
C HIS A 315 20.28 9.35 24.21
N VAL A 316 21.01 9.36 25.34
CA VAL A 316 21.22 8.15 26.15
C VAL A 316 19.92 7.61 26.72
N VAL A 317 19.02 8.47 27.20
CA VAL A 317 17.71 8.05 27.71
C VAL A 317 16.89 7.38 26.60
N LEU A 318 16.89 7.93 25.39
CA LEU A 318 16.06 7.42 24.29
C LEU A 318 16.67 6.21 23.59
N HIS A 319 17.96 6.25 23.26
CA HIS A 319 18.62 5.28 22.38
C HIS A 319 19.56 4.31 23.12
N GLY A 320 19.84 4.56 24.39
CA GLY A 320 20.69 3.70 25.22
C GLY A 320 22.09 4.27 25.44
N SER A 321 22.85 3.62 26.32
CA SER A 321 24.19 4.03 26.73
C SER A 321 25.31 3.34 25.94
N ASP A 322 24.97 2.73 24.80
CA ASP A 322 25.85 1.91 23.95
C ASP A 322 26.62 0.83 24.75
N SER A 323 27.85 1.11 25.14
CA SER A 323 28.76 0.18 25.86
C SER A 323 29.05 0.57 27.32
N ASP A 324 28.51 1.68 27.81
CA ASP A 324 28.77 2.13 29.19
C ASP A 324 28.14 1.16 30.19
N ARG A 325 28.93 0.63 31.15
CA ARG A 325 28.45 -0.29 32.19
C ARG A 325 27.90 0.52 33.36
N ILE A 326 26.58 0.54 33.50
CA ILE A 326 25.88 1.32 34.52
C ILE A 326 25.38 0.36 35.61
N PRO A 327 25.61 0.68 36.90
CA PRO A 327 25.09 -0.13 38.00
C PRO A 327 23.58 0.11 38.19
N PHE A 328 22.77 -0.89 37.89
CA PHE A 328 21.31 -0.85 38.11
C PHE A 328 20.92 -1.64 39.36
N THR A 329 20.20 -0.98 40.26
CA THR A 329 19.63 -1.59 41.46
C THR A 329 18.24 -2.13 41.19
N TYR A 330 18.05 -3.44 41.39
CA TYR A 330 16.78 -4.15 41.26
C TYR A 330 16.28 -4.62 42.62
N VAL A 331 15.04 -4.28 42.97
CA VAL A 331 14.40 -4.71 44.22
C VAL A 331 13.46 -5.87 43.90
N ALA A 332 13.74 -7.06 44.46
CA ALA A 332 12.84 -8.20 44.35
C ALA A 332 11.66 -8.10 45.34
N ASP A 333 10.58 -8.85 45.10
CA ASP A 333 9.35 -8.84 45.93
C ASP A 333 9.58 -9.16 47.43
N GLY A 334 10.77 -9.69 47.80
CA GLY A 334 11.20 -9.91 49.18
C GLY A 334 12.08 -8.80 49.80
N GLY A 335 12.19 -7.63 49.17
CA GLY A 335 12.92 -6.45 49.70
C GLY A 335 14.45 -6.52 49.59
N ARG A 336 15.03 -7.60 49.07
CA ARG A 336 16.48 -7.73 48.87
C ARG A 336 16.88 -7.06 47.55
N ALA A 337 17.66 -5.98 47.64
CA ALA A 337 18.19 -5.27 46.48
C ALA A 337 19.41 -5.99 45.90
N THR A 338 19.45 -6.15 44.58
CA THR A 338 20.61 -6.68 43.84
C THR A 338 21.09 -5.64 42.83
N VAL A 339 22.40 -5.40 42.80
CA VAL A 339 23.01 -4.50 41.82
C VAL A 339 23.56 -5.32 40.66
N ARG A 340 23.23 -4.93 39.43
CA ARG A 340 23.77 -5.55 38.20
C ARG A 340 24.33 -4.46 37.31
N GLU A 341 25.52 -4.69 36.78
CA GLU A 341 26.14 -3.78 35.81
C GLU A 341 25.87 -4.24 34.39
N HIS A 342 25.22 -3.39 33.61
CA HIS A 342 25.02 -3.60 32.18
C HIS A 342 24.79 -2.26 31.47
N ALA A 343 24.84 -2.28 30.15
CA ALA A 343 24.44 -1.12 29.35
C ALA A 343 22.94 -0.87 29.46
N PHE A 344 22.56 0.40 29.44
CA PHE A 344 21.17 0.79 29.34
C PHE A 344 20.71 0.60 27.89
N GLU A 345 19.66 -0.20 27.68
CA GLU A 345 19.14 -0.48 26.33
C GLU A 345 18.50 0.75 25.66
N GLY A 346 18.04 1.73 26.44
CA GLY A 346 17.29 2.88 25.93
C GLY A 346 15.78 2.66 25.89
N VAL A 347 15.01 3.73 26.00
CA VAL A 347 13.54 3.67 25.96
C VAL A 347 13.03 3.18 24.59
N ILE A 348 13.58 3.69 23.48
CA ILE A 348 13.13 3.33 22.13
C ILE A 348 13.42 1.86 21.80
N PRO A 349 14.64 1.32 22.00
CA PRO A 349 14.90 -0.10 21.80
C PRO A 349 14.05 -1.01 22.70
N ASN A 350 13.77 -0.58 23.94
CA ASN A 350 12.83 -1.31 24.81
C ASN A 350 11.43 -1.39 24.18
N LEU A 351 10.88 -0.25 23.72
CA LEU A 351 9.54 -0.20 23.11
C LEU A 351 9.50 -1.01 21.79
N GLN A 352 10.55 -0.94 20.97
CA GLN A 352 10.69 -1.74 19.74
C GLN A 352 10.66 -3.24 20.02
N ARG A 353 11.47 -3.69 20.98
CA ARG A 353 11.51 -5.10 21.40
C ARG A 353 10.15 -5.55 21.92
N ARG A 354 9.53 -4.78 22.83
CA ARG A 354 8.21 -5.09 23.38
C ARG A 354 7.14 -5.17 22.30
N HIS A 355 7.14 -4.25 21.32
CA HIS A 355 6.17 -4.28 20.22
C HIS A 355 6.31 -5.55 19.37
N LYS A 356 7.55 -5.97 19.10
CA LYS A 356 7.86 -7.17 18.31
C LYS A 356 7.58 -8.48 19.06
N GLU A 357 7.91 -8.56 20.34
CA GLU A 357 7.82 -9.78 21.14
C GLU A 357 6.46 -9.99 21.85
N THR A 358 5.64 -8.94 21.98
CA THR A 358 4.36 -9.06 22.71
C THR A 358 3.30 -9.77 21.86
N ASP A 359 2.68 -10.81 22.42
CA ASP A 359 1.51 -11.50 21.83
C ASP A 359 0.16 -10.81 22.11
N SER A 360 0.12 -9.90 23.08
CA SER A 360 -1.10 -9.15 23.43
C SER A 360 -1.42 -8.07 22.40
N ALA A 361 -2.57 -8.21 21.73
CA ALA A 361 -3.07 -7.22 20.77
C ALA A 361 -3.25 -5.82 21.37
N HIS A 362 -3.75 -5.74 22.61
CA HIS A 362 -3.96 -4.47 23.31
C HIS A 362 -2.65 -3.71 23.55
N VAL A 363 -1.60 -4.41 24.02
CA VAL A 363 -0.29 -3.80 24.23
C VAL A 363 0.32 -3.34 22.91
N ARG A 364 0.18 -4.16 21.85
CA ARG A 364 0.65 -3.79 20.52
C ARG A 364 -0.05 -2.54 19.99
N GLU A 365 -1.36 -2.41 20.20
CA GLU A 365 -2.15 -1.24 19.81
C GLU A 365 -1.73 0.02 20.58
N GLU A 366 -1.55 -0.06 21.91
CA GLU A 366 -1.06 1.06 22.72
C GLU A 366 0.34 1.51 22.29
N LEU A 367 1.26 0.58 22.02
CA LEU A 367 2.60 0.89 21.55
C LEU A 367 2.61 1.46 20.13
N SER A 368 1.69 1.03 19.27
CA SER A 368 1.59 1.50 17.88
C SER A 368 1.24 2.98 17.78
N LYS A 369 0.67 3.59 18.84
CA LYS A 369 0.44 5.05 18.92
C LYS A 369 1.73 5.88 18.87
N TYR A 370 2.86 5.29 19.29
CA TYR A 370 4.16 5.95 19.26
C TYR A 370 4.94 5.70 17.97
N LEU A 371 4.46 4.81 17.11
CA LEU A 371 5.07 4.55 15.81
C LEU A 371 4.78 5.72 14.88
N ASN A 372 5.79 6.10 14.12
CA ASN A 372 5.68 6.93 12.93
C ASN A 372 6.23 6.15 11.73
N SER A 373 5.90 6.58 10.53
CA SER A 373 6.34 5.94 9.29
C SER A 373 7.24 6.88 8.51
N ARG A 374 8.34 6.36 7.97
CA ARG A 374 9.18 7.06 7.00
C ARG A 374 9.36 6.23 5.75
N VAL A 375 9.72 6.88 4.64
CA VAL A 375 10.12 6.20 3.41
C VAL A 375 11.34 5.32 3.71
N CYS A 376 11.33 4.09 3.20
CA CYS A 376 12.45 3.16 3.34
C CYS A 376 13.67 3.71 2.60
N LEU A 377 14.81 3.84 3.30
CA LEU A 377 16.04 4.39 2.72
C LEU A 377 16.70 3.43 1.73
N THR A 378 16.54 2.12 1.91
CA THR A 378 17.17 1.09 1.05
C THR A 378 16.53 1.03 -0.35
N CYS A 379 15.20 1.11 -0.42
CA CYS A 379 14.48 1.10 -1.69
C CYS A 379 13.97 2.48 -2.11
N GLU A 380 14.18 3.52 -1.31
CA GLU A 380 13.69 4.89 -1.54
C GLU A 380 12.17 4.93 -1.81
N GLY A 381 11.41 4.05 -1.13
CA GLY A 381 9.96 3.94 -1.30
C GLY A 381 9.49 3.08 -2.48
N THR A 382 10.39 2.61 -3.35
CA THR A 382 10.03 1.82 -4.54
C THR A 382 9.50 0.42 -4.25
N ARG A 383 9.59 -0.05 -3.00
CA ARG A 383 9.13 -1.37 -2.51
C ARG A 383 9.88 -2.58 -3.07
N LEU A 384 10.72 -2.38 -4.09
CA LEU A 384 11.41 -3.44 -4.81
C LEU A 384 12.87 -3.58 -4.36
N ARG A 385 13.40 -4.79 -4.51
CA ARG A 385 14.84 -5.05 -4.38
C ARG A 385 15.63 -4.34 -5.48
N VAL A 386 16.92 -4.15 -5.23
CA VAL A 386 17.85 -3.48 -6.15
C VAL A 386 17.81 -4.12 -7.54
N ASP A 387 17.91 -5.45 -7.63
CA ASP A 387 17.91 -6.18 -8.91
C ASP A 387 16.72 -5.85 -9.82
N ALA A 388 15.52 -5.77 -9.25
CA ALA A 388 14.30 -5.45 -10.00
C ALA A 388 14.27 -3.97 -10.45
N ARG A 389 14.88 -3.07 -9.68
CA ARG A 389 14.97 -1.63 -10.00
C ARG A 389 15.88 -1.34 -11.19
N PHE A 390 16.84 -2.22 -11.48
CA PHE A 390 17.80 -2.05 -12.57
C PHE A 390 17.42 -2.79 -13.85
N VAL A 391 16.18 -3.30 -13.97
CA VAL A 391 15.63 -3.76 -15.24
C VAL A 391 14.84 -2.64 -15.88
N ARG A 392 15.10 -2.35 -17.16
CA ARG A 392 14.47 -1.24 -17.89
C ARG A 392 13.79 -1.68 -19.19
N VAL A 393 12.74 -0.96 -19.58
CA VAL A 393 11.99 -1.19 -20.83
C VAL A 393 11.99 0.08 -21.66
N GLY A 394 12.23 -0.06 -22.97
CA GLY A 394 12.24 1.03 -23.94
C GLY A 394 13.54 1.09 -24.77
N PRO A 395 13.60 2.00 -25.76
CA PRO A 395 14.83 2.24 -26.52
C PRO A 395 15.87 2.93 -25.65
N ARG A 396 17.16 2.66 -25.90
CA ARG A 396 18.29 3.18 -25.11
C ARG A 396 18.24 4.72 -25.06
N GLY A 397 18.22 5.29 -23.86
CA GLY A 397 18.14 6.73 -23.63
C GLY A 397 16.73 7.25 -23.32
N ALA A 398 15.70 6.46 -23.60
CA ALA A 398 14.31 6.71 -23.16
C ALA A 398 13.72 5.51 -22.38
N ASP A 399 14.58 4.54 -22.04
CA ASP A 399 14.26 3.35 -21.27
C ASP A 399 14.02 3.70 -19.80
N ARG A 400 13.00 3.08 -19.20
CA ARG A 400 12.58 3.36 -17.83
C ARG A 400 12.47 2.08 -16.99
N PRO A 401 12.85 2.12 -15.70
CA PRO A 401 12.60 1.03 -14.78
C PRO A 401 11.14 1.02 -14.30
N ILE A 402 10.70 -0.13 -13.76
CA ILE A 402 9.30 -0.35 -13.38
C ILE A 402 8.79 0.62 -12.31
N TYR A 403 9.64 0.99 -11.36
CA TYR A 403 9.26 1.89 -10.26
C TYR A 403 9.05 3.33 -10.76
N GLU A 404 9.82 3.77 -11.75
CA GLU A 404 9.67 5.10 -12.33
C GLU A 404 8.36 5.20 -13.10
N LEU A 405 8.03 4.17 -13.90
CA LEU A 405 6.72 4.07 -14.56
C LEU A 405 5.57 4.02 -13.55
N SER A 406 5.77 3.38 -12.40
CA SER A 406 4.75 3.29 -11.35
C SER A 406 4.52 4.63 -10.63
N GLY A 407 5.56 5.46 -10.52
CA GLY A 407 5.50 6.80 -9.92
C GLY A 407 5.05 7.91 -10.87
N LEU A 408 4.96 7.65 -12.18
CA LEU A 408 4.36 8.60 -13.13
C LEU A 408 2.86 8.78 -12.85
N THR A 409 2.36 9.96 -13.19
CA THR A 409 0.90 10.15 -13.26
C THR A 409 0.29 9.24 -14.33
N LEU A 410 -0.96 8.82 -14.16
CA LEU A 410 -1.64 7.93 -15.13
C LEU A 410 -1.73 8.58 -16.52
N ARG A 411 -1.79 9.92 -16.59
CA ARG A 411 -1.65 10.68 -17.84
C ARG A 411 -0.29 10.44 -18.50
N GLN A 412 0.80 10.70 -17.76
CA GLN A 412 2.16 10.54 -18.27
C GLN A 412 2.48 9.09 -18.62
N ALA A 413 1.99 8.14 -17.83
CA ALA A 413 2.14 6.72 -18.12
C ALA A 413 1.44 6.36 -19.45
N LEU A 414 0.21 6.84 -19.68
CA LEU A 414 -0.51 6.60 -20.94
C LEU A 414 0.24 7.19 -22.15
N GLU A 415 0.73 8.42 -22.02
CA GLU A 415 1.54 9.08 -23.05
C GLU A 415 2.81 8.26 -23.36
N TRP A 416 3.52 7.80 -22.33
CA TRP A 416 4.72 6.99 -22.50
C TRP A 416 4.43 5.67 -23.21
N PHE A 417 3.44 4.90 -22.75
CA PHE A 417 3.04 3.64 -23.40
C PHE A 417 2.52 3.84 -24.83
N GLY A 418 1.89 4.98 -25.13
CA GLY A 418 1.47 5.32 -26.49
C GLY A 418 2.64 5.62 -27.45
N SER A 419 3.77 6.09 -26.91
CA SER A 419 5.00 6.39 -27.67
C SER A 419 6.05 5.28 -27.65
N LEU A 420 5.81 4.20 -26.90
CA LEU A 420 6.77 3.14 -26.66
C LEU A 420 7.02 2.32 -27.94
N VAL A 421 8.26 2.33 -28.42
CA VAL A 421 8.73 1.47 -29.52
C VAL A 421 9.69 0.42 -28.97
N LEU A 422 9.37 -0.85 -29.19
CA LEU A 422 10.23 -1.98 -28.80
C LEU A 422 11.01 -2.49 -30.02
N PRO A 423 12.31 -2.77 -29.91
CA PRO A 423 13.12 -3.22 -31.05
C PRO A 423 12.99 -4.73 -31.32
N GLY A 424 12.84 -5.11 -32.60
CA GLY A 424 12.98 -6.49 -33.07
C GLY A 424 11.98 -7.47 -32.44
N ALA A 425 12.47 -8.65 -32.04
CA ALA A 425 11.63 -9.72 -31.46
C ALA A 425 10.88 -9.30 -30.18
N LYS A 426 11.40 -8.31 -29.44
CA LYS A 426 10.76 -7.76 -28.24
C LYS A 426 9.41 -7.12 -28.55
N GLN A 427 9.23 -6.55 -29.73
CA GLN A 427 7.97 -5.94 -30.14
C GLN A 427 6.84 -6.97 -30.21
N VAL A 428 7.09 -8.10 -30.87
CA VAL A 428 6.07 -9.16 -31.08
C VAL A 428 5.56 -9.71 -29.75
N VAL A 429 6.46 -9.88 -28.77
CA VAL A 429 6.11 -10.38 -27.43
C VAL A 429 5.41 -9.31 -26.58
N GLY A 430 5.88 -8.06 -26.65
CA GLY A 430 5.41 -6.96 -25.79
C GLY A 430 4.14 -6.27 -26.26
N GLU A 431 3.83 -6.26 -27.56
CA GLU A 431 2.77 -5.41 -28.13
C GLU A 431 1.38 -5.65 -27.51
N ARG A 432 1.00 -6.91 -27.31
CA ARG A 432 -0.30 -7.26 -26.68
C ARG A 432 -0.37 -6.76 -25.23
N ILE A 433 0.74 -6.86 -24.50
CA ILE A 433 0.82 -6.43 -23.09
C ILE A 433 0.75 -4.91 -23.02
N VAL A 434 1.50 -4.20 -23.87
CA VAL A 434 1.50 -2.73 -23.94
C VAL A 434 0.11 -2.20 -24.28
N ARG A 435 -0.59 -2.84 -25.22
CA ARG A 435 -1.96 -2.47 -25.61
C ARG A 435 -2.93 -2.59 -24.44
N GLU A 436 -2.84 -3.69 -23.68
CA GLU A 436 -3.70 -3.91 -22.52
C GLU A 436 -3.44 -2.89 -21.40
N ILE A 437 -2.17 -2.60 -21.11
CA ILE A 437 -1.78 -1.54 -20.18
C ILE A 437 -2.34 -0.18 -20.62
N ALA A 438 -2.13 0.19 -21.88
CA ALA A 438 -2.59 1.47 -22.42
C ALA A 438 -4.13 1.60 -22.38
N ASN A 439 -4.86 0.51 -22.63
CA ASN A 439 -6.32 0.50 -22.52
C ASN A 439 -6.79 0.75 -21.08
N ARG A 440 -6.22 0.05 -20.10
CA ARG A 440 -6.54 0.23 -18.68
C ARG A 440 -6.21 1.63 -18.18
N LEU A 441 -5.06 2.17 -18.58
CA LEU A 441 -4.69 3.56 -18.29
C LEU A 441 -5.66 4.56 -18.92
N ARG A 442 -6.13 4.29 -20.16
CA ARG A 442 -7.14 5.13 -20.83
C ARG A 442 -8.46 5.14 -20.07
N PHE A 443 -8.94 4.00 -19.58
CA PHE A 443 -10.17 3.94 -18.79
C PHE A 443 -10.04 4.72 -17.48
N LEU A 444 -8.92 4.57 -16.76
CA LEU A 444 -8.65 5.35 -15.55
C LEU A 444 -8.58 6.87 -15.82
N ASN A 445 -7.95 7.25 -16.92
CA ASN A 445 -7.88 8.65 -17.33
C ASN A 445 -9.27 9.19 -17.70
N ASN A 446 -10.12 8.40 -18.37
CA ASN A 446 -11.48 8.78 -18.76
C ASN A 446 -12.40 9.06 -17.58
N VAL A 447 -12.27 8.30 -16.49
CA VAL A 447 -12.99 8.56 -15.23
C VAL A 447 -12.38 9.69 -14.40
N GLY A 448 -11.39 10.42 -14.92
CA GLY A 448 -10.83 11.61 -14.25
C GLY A 448 -9.81 11.31 -13.16
N LEU A 449 -9.15 10.15 -13.20
CA LEU A 449 -8.09 9.76 -12.25
C LEU A 449 -6.68 10.02 -12.80
N ASP A 450 -6.56 10.88 -13.81
CA ASP A 450 -5.33 11.08 -14.58
C ASP A 450 -4.17 11.70 -13.77
N TYR A 451 -4.47 12.27 -12.60
CA TYR A 451 -3.51 12.83 -11.66
C TYR A 451 -2.91 11.81 -10.67
N LEU A 452 -3.48 10.59 -10.58
CA LEU A 452 -2.97 9.54 -9.70
C LEU A 452 -1.70 8.91 -10.26
N SER A 453 -0.94 8.22 -9.43
CA SER A 453 0.14 7.31 -9.84
C SER A 453 -0.24 5.85 -9.54
N LEU A 454 0.44 4.89 -10.17
CA LEU A 454 0.19 3.46 -9.95
C LEU A 454 0.72 2.96 -8.60
N ASP A 455 1.72 3.64 -8.04
CA ASP A 455 2.31 3.33 -6.73
C ASP A 455 1.55 3.95 -5.54
N ARG A 456 0.57 4.83 -5.80
CA ARG A 456 -0.26 5.43 -4.74
C ARG A 456 -0.96 4.33 -3.95
N ALA A 457 -0.83 4.40 -2.62
CA ALA A 457 -1.40 3.42 -1.71
C ALA A 457 -2.94 3.44 -1.76
N ALA A 458 -3.56 2.27 -1.84
CA ALA A 458 -5.01 2.12 -1.97
C ALA A 458 -5.79 2.64 -0.73
N GLU A 459 -5.13 2.69 0.43
CA GLU A 459 -5.69 3.22 1.67
C GLU A 459 -5.78 4.77 1.67
N THR A 460 -5.01 5.45 0.83
CA THR A 460 -5.02 6.92 0.73
C THR A 460 -6.06 7.45 -0.27
N LEU A 461 -6.85 6.55 -0.86
CA LEU A 461 -7.87 6.90 -1.84
C LEU A 461 -9.14 7.34 -1.13
N SER A 462 -9.75 8.42 -1.60
CA SER A 462 -11.11 8.80 -1.21
C SER A 462 -12.13 7.77 -1.71
N GLY A 463 -13.30 7.71 -1.07
CA GLY A 463 -14.40 6.82 -1.50
C GLY A 463 -14.73 6.96 -2.98
N GLY A 464 -14.81 8.20 -3.48
CA GLY A 464 -15.03 8.48 -4.91
C GLY A 464 -13.87 8.07 -5.82
N GLU A 465 -12.60 8.22 -5.41
CA GLU A 465 -11.45 7.71 -6.17
C GLU A 465 -11.49 6.18 -6.28
N SER A 466 -11.70 5.48 -5.15
CA SER A 466 -11.82 4.03 -5.11
C SER A 466 -12.97 3.50 -5.97
N GLN A 467 -14.12 4.17 -5.91
CA GLN A 467 -15.29 3.85 -6.73
C GLN A 467 -14.99 3.99 -8.23
N ARG A 468 -14.34 5.09 -8.63
CA ARG A 468 -13.95 5.34 -10.02
C ARG A 468 -12.89 4.36 -10.54
N ILE A 469 -11.96 3.93 -9.69
CA ILE A 469 -11.00 2.85 -10.03
C ILE A 469 -11.76 1.55 -10.32
N ARG A 470 -12.74 1.21 -9.48
CA ARG A 470 -13.56 0.02 -9.67
C ARG A 470 -14.37 0.11 -10.96
N LEU A 471 -14.98 1.26 -11.25
CA LEU A 471 -15.69 1.51 -12.51
C LEU A 471 -14.79 1.31 -13.73
N ALA A 472 -13.58 1.90 -13.72
CA ALA A 472 -12.62 1.73 -14.81
C ALA A 472 -12.21 0.26 -15.02
N SER A 473 -11.99 -0.48 -13.93
CA SER A 473 -11.69 -1.92 -13.97
C SER A 473 -12.84 -2.73 -14.56
N GLN A 474 -14.10 -2.41 -14.20
CA GLN A 474 -15.27 -3.09 -14.77
C GLN A 474 -15.44 -2.83 -16.27
N ILE A 475 -15.17 -1.62 -16.75
CA ILE A 475 -15.20 -1.32 -18.19
C ILE A 475 -14.11 -2.11 -18.93
N GLY A 476 -12.91 -2.20 -18.34
CA GLY A 476 -11.81 -3.00 -18.88
C GLY A 476 -12.09 -4.50 -18.96
N SER A 477 -13.03 -5.03 -18.17
CA SER A 477 -13.39 -6.45 -18.20
C SER A 477 -14.13 -6.88 -19.48
N GLY A 478 -14.74 -5.94 -20.20
CA GLY A 478 -15.45 -6.22 -21.44
C GLY A 478 -16.69 -7.11 -21.28
N LEU A 479 -17.25 -7.20 -20.07
CA LEU A 479 -18.46 -7.98 -19.81
C LEU A 479 -19.69 -7.37 -20.51
N THR A 480 -20.60 -8.24 -20.93
CA THR A 480 -21.87 -7.90 -21.59
C THR A 480 -23.01 -8.66 -20.93
N GLY A 481 -24.23 -8.10 -20.96
CA GLY A 481 -25.39 -8.72 -20.29
C GLY A 481 -25.33 -8.66 -18.76
N VAL A 482 -24.59 -7.71 -18.19
CA VAL A 482 -24.47 -7.50 -16.74
C VAL A 482 -25.34 -6.32 -16.30
N MET A 483 -25.90 -6.40 -15.09
CA MET A 483 -26.52 -5.26 -14.42
C MET A 483 -25.54 -4.61 -13.44
N TYR A 484 -25.08 -3.40 -13.77
CA TYR A 484 -24.23 -2.61 -12.87
C TYR A 484 -25.10 -1.72 -12.00
N VAL A 485 -24.89 -1.79 -10.68
CA VAL A 485 -25.60 -0.94 -9.70
C VAL A 485 -24.59 -0.01 -9.02
N LEU A 486 -24.74 1.30 -9.20
CA LEU A 486 -23.80 2.32 -8.74
C LEU A 486 -24.46 3.23 -7.69
N ASP A 487 -23.69 3.58 -6.65
CA ASP A 487 -24.12 4.44 -5.55
C ASP A 487 -23.46 5.81 -5.65
N GLU A 488 -24.18 6.82 -6.14
CA GLU A 488 -23.75 8.23 -6.22
C GLU A 488 -22.31 8.41 -6.78
N PRO A 489 -22.03 7.96 -8.01
CA PRO A 489 -20.69 8.02 -8.60
C PRO A 489 -20.17 9.46 -8.83
N SER A 490 -21.03 10.48 -8.76
CA SER A 490 -20.64 11.90 -8.81
C SER A 490 -19.95 12.40 -7.53
N ILE A 491 -20.01 11.65 -6.42
CA ILE A 491 -19.40 12.07 -5.14
C ILE A 491 -17.90 12.32 -5.28
N GLY A 492 -17.46 13.46 -4.73
CA GLY A 492 -16.05 13.85 -4.73
C GLY A 492 -15.49 14.08 -6.14
N LEU A 493 -16.37 14.25 -7.14
CA LEU A 493 -16.06 14.68 -8.49
C LEU A 493 -16.41 16.17 -8.64
N HIS A 494 -15.61 16.88 -9.42
CA HIS A 494 -15.89 18.27 -9.75
C HIS A 494 -16.87 18.35 -10.92
N GLN A 495 -17.75 19.35 -10.98
CA GLN A 495 -18.78 19.47 -12.03
C GLN A 495 -18.21 19.36 -13.45
N ARG A 496 -17.05 19.97 -13.69
CA ARG A 496 -16.29 19.88 -14.96
C ARG A 496 -16.10 18.43 -15.45
N ASP A 497 -15.84 17.50 -14.53
CA ASP A 497 -15.50 16.12 -14.86
C ASP A 497 -16.74 15.21 -14.90
N ASN A 498 -17.93 15.74 -14.57
CA ASN A 498 -19.19 15.00 -14.52
C ASN A 498 -19.62 14.48 -15.90
N ASP A 499 -19.48 15.30 -16.96
CA ASP A 499 -19.77 14.88 -18.34
C ASP A 499 -18.92 13.67 -18.78
N ARG A 500 -17.68 13.59 -18.30
CA ARG A 500 -16.77 12.46 -18.59
C ARG A 500 -17.26 11.19 -17.91
N LEU A 501 -17.73 11.30 -16.67
CA LEU A 501 -18.35 10.19 -15.94
C LEU A 501 -19.61 9.72 -16.67
N ILE A 502 -20.52 10.63 -17.02
CA ILE A 502 -21.77 10.31 -17.75
C ILE A 502 -21.47 9.62 -19.07
N THR A 503 -20.49 10.12 -19.84
CA THR A 503 -20.06 9.50 -21.10
C THR A 503 -19.55 8.08 -20.87
N THR A 504 -18.83 7.86 -19.77
CA THR A 504 -18.30 6.56 -19.39
C THR A 504 -19.41 5.58 -18.99
N LEU A 505 -20.43 6.04 -18.26
CA LEU A 505 -21.61 5.24 -17.91
C LEU A 505 -22.43 4.86 -19.14
N LYS A 506 -22.61 5.80 -20.09
CA LYS A 506 -23.23 5.52 -21.39
C LYS A 506 -22.44 4.48 -22.18
N HIS A 507 -21.12 4.59 -22.20
CA HIS A 507 -20.28 3.58 -22.84
C HIS A 507 -20.46 2.18 -22.21
N LEU A 508 -20.50 2.09 -20.86
CA LEU A 508 -20.74 0.82 -20.16
C LEU A 508 -22.09 0.20 -20.54
N ARG A 509 -23.14 1.02 -20.64
CA ARG A 509 -24.46 0.62 -21.14
C ARG A 509 -24.39 0.15 -22.60
N ASP A 510 -23.73 0.91 -23.46
CA ASP A 510 -23.65 0.66 -24.91
C ASP A 510 -22.85 -0.60 -25.27
N LEU A 511 -22.05 -1.13 -24.34
CA LEU A 511 -21.45 -2.47 -24.44
C LEU A 511 -22.49 -3.61 -24.34
N GLY A 512 -23.77 -3.30 -24.08
CA GLY A 512 -24.84 -4.28 -23.91
C GLY A 512 -25.12 -4.62 -22.44
N ASN A 513 -24.86 -3.69 -21.53
CA ASN A 513 -25.13 -3.84 -20.10
C ASN A 513 -26.28 -2.94 -19.67
N SER A 514 -26.88 -3.24 -18.52
CA SER A 514 -27.83 -2.36 -17.84
C SER A 514 -27.12 -1.61 -16.72
N VAL A 515 -27.27 -0.29 -16.67
CA VAL A 515 -26.61 0.56 -15.67
C VAL A 515 -27.67 1.25 -14.81
N LEU A 516 -27.78 0.83 -13.55
CA LEU A 516 -28.66 1.41 -12.53
C LEU A 516 -27.84 2.30 -11.62
N VAL A 517 -28.19 3.58 -11.55
CA VAL A 517 -27.45 4.57 -10.76
C VAL A 517 -28.37 5.22 -9.74
N VAL A 518 -27.98 5.19 -8.47
CA VAL A 518 -28.59 6.03 -7.43
C VAL A 518 -27.89 7.39 -7.48
N GLU A 519 -28.61 8.45 -7.83
CA GLU A 519 -28.03 9.79 -8.01
C GLU A 519 -28.97 10.90 -7.56
N HIS A 520 -28.37 12.07 -7.38
CA HIS A 520 -29.00 13.33 -7.03
C HIS A 520 -28.55 14.49 -7.93
N ASP A 521 -27.50 14.30 -8.73
CA ASP A 521 -26.97 15.32 -9.64
C ASP A 521 -27.93 15.60 -10.83
N GLU A 522 -28.09 16.89 -11.14
CA GLU A 522 -29.01 17.35 -12.19
C GLU A 522 -28.59 16.85 -13.58
N ASP A 523 -27.30 16.93 -13.92
CA ASP A 523 -26.80 16.55 -15.25
C ASP A 523 -26.94 15.03 -15.46
N ALA A 524 -26.65 14.23 -14.43
CA ALA A 524 -26.83 12.79 -14.46
C ALA A 524 -28.30 12.40 -14.66
N ILE A 525 -29.23 13.03 -13.93
CA ILE A 525 -30.67 12.77 -14.07
C ILE A 525 -31.14 13.16 -15.48
N ARG A 526 -30.74 14.31 -15.98
CA ARG A 526 -31.11 14.77 -17.34
C ARG A 526 -30.53 13.90 -18.45
N ALA A 527 -29.35 13.31 -18.23
CA ALA A 527 -28.69 12.46 -19.21
C ALA A 527 -29.18 10.99 -19.21
N ALA A 528 -29.98 10.60 -18.22
CA ALA A 528 -30.49 9.24 -18.06
C ALA A 528 -31.53 8.88 -19.13
N ASP A 529 -31.53 7.62 -19.56
CA ASP A 529 -32.56 7.12 -20.49
C ASP A 529 -33.91 6.94 -19.78
N HIS A 530 -33.88 6.59 -18.48
CA HIS A 530 -35.04 6.37 -17.63
C HIS A 530 -34.72 6.77 -16.18
N VAL A 531 -35.70 7.33 -15.49
CA VAL A 531 -35.60 7.82 -14.11
C VAL A 531 -36.73 7.23 -13.29
N ILE A 532 -36.40 6.74 -12.09
CA ILE A 532 -37.37 6.26 -11.09
C ILE A 532 -37.24 7.17 -9.87
N ASP A 533 -38.27 7.98 -9.63
CA ASP A 533 -38.34 8.88 -8.48
C ASP A 533 -39.00 8.20 -7.28
N MET A 534 -38.30 8.13 -6.16
CA MET A 534 -38.68 7.34 -4.98
C MET A 534 -39.14 8.25 -3.83
N GLY A 535 -40.41 8.12 -3.43
CA GLY A 535 -41.06 8.65 -2.22
C GLY A 535 -40.95 10.16 -1.98
N PRO A 536 -42.03 10.89 -1.61
CA PRO A 536 -41.95 12.32 -1.32
C PRO A 536 -41.26 12.62 0.03
N GLY A 537 -40.96 11.59 0.84
CA GLY A 537 -40.35 11.71 2.17
C GLY A 537 -39.46 10.53 2.57
N ALA A 538 -38.88 10.59 3.78
CA ALA A 538 -37.97 9.58 4.31
C ALA A 538 -38.66 8.58 5.26
N GLY A 539 -38.07 7.39 5.41
CA GLY A 539 -38.57 6.36 6.33
C GLY A 539 -39.97 5.86 5.96
N GLU A 540 -40.86 5.81 6.95
CA GLU A 540 -42.26 5.36 6.79
C GLU A 540 -43.07 6.18 5.78
N HIS A 541 -42.67 7.43 5.50
CA HIS A 541 -43.33 8.32 4.55
C HIS A 541 -42.83 8.14 3.11
N GLY A 542 -41.80 7.30 2.90
CA GLY A 542 -41.19 7.03 1.61
C GLY A 542 -41.64 5.69 1.02
N GLY A 543 -40.71 4.98 0.36
CA GLY A 543 -40.89 3.57 0.00
C GLY A 543 -41.80 3.25 -1.20
N HIS A 544 -42.29 4.26 -1.92
CA HIS A 544 -43.11 4.07 -3.13
C HIS A 544 -42.54 4.84 -4.31
N VAL A 545 -42.83 4.38 -5.54
CA VAL A 545 -42.46 5.08 -6.76
C VAL A 545 -43.45 6.23 -6.99
N VAL A 546 -42.94 7.47 -7.01
CA VAL A 546 -43.76 8.69 -7.17
C VAL A 546 -43.99 8.99 -8.64
N ALA A 547 -42.93 8.85 -9.44
CA ALA A 547 -42.95 9.03 -10.89
C ALA A 547 -41.87 8.15 -11.51
N GLN A 548 -42.12 7.65 -12.73
CA GLN A 548 -41.14 6.91 -13.51
C GLN A 548 -41.31 7.22 -15.00
N GLY A 549 -40.21 7.32 -15.74
CA GLY A 549 -40.25 7.68 -17.16
C GLY A 549 -38.96 8.31 -17.65
N THR A 550 -39.05 9.08 -18.74
CA THR A 550 -37.93 9.90 -19.21
C THR A 550 -37.70 11.09 -18.27
N PRO A 551 -36.51 11.73 -18.28
CA PRO A 551 -36.26 12.91 -17.46
C PRO A 551 -37.29 14.03 -17.69
N ALA A 552 -37.74 14.23 -18.93
CA ALA A 552 -38.78 15.18 -19.27
C ALA A 552 -40.16 14.82 -18.66
N ALA A 553 -40.49 13.53 -18.57
CA ALA A 553 -41.71 13.07 -17.91
C ALA A 553 -41.66 13.28 -16.39
N ILE A 554 -40.48 13.11 -15.77
CA ILE A 554 -40.28 13.42 -14.35
C ILE A 554 -40.41 14.93 -14.11
N GLU A 555 -39.79 15.75 -14.96
CA GLU A 555 -39.87 17.22 -14.88
C GLU A 555 -41.31 17.74 -14.99
N ALA A 556 -42.14 17.10 -15.82
CA ALA A 556 -43.56 17.43 -15.97
C ALA A 556 -44.47 16.91 -14.83
N SER A 557 -43.95 16.05 -13.94
CA SER A 557 -44.74 15.44 -12.87
C SER A 557 -44.87 16.36 -11.65
N GLU A 558 -46.11 16.78 -11.35
CA GLU A 558 -46.40 17.63 -10.18
C GLU A 558 -46.18 16.91 -8.84
N SER A 559 -46.35 15.57 -8.81
CA SER A 559 -46.15 14.76 -7.61
C SER A 559 -44.68 14.55 -7.26
N SER A 560 -43.78 14.71 -8.24
CA SER A 560 -42.34 14.51 -8.08
C SER A 560 -41.67 15.73 -7.47
N LEU A 561 -41.11 15.59 -6.27
CA LEU A 561 -40.28 16.65 -5.67
C LEU A 561 -39.06 16.93 -6.55
N THR A 562 -38.41 15.87 -7.06
CA THR A 562 -37.29 15.95 -7.99
C THR A 562 -37.68 16.71 -9.25
N GLY A 563 -38.83 16.38 -9.85
CA GLY A 563 -39.40 17.06 -11.02
C GLY A 563 -39.59 18.57 -10.79
N ARG A 564 -40.11 18.97 -9.62
CA ARG A 564 -40.28 20.38 -9.26
C ARG A 564 -38.96 21.15 -9.16
N TYR A 565 -37.87 20.51 -8.73
CA TYR A 565 -36.53 21.11 -8.75
C TYR A 565 -35.96 21.18 -10.17
N LEU A 566 -36.14 20.13 -10.98
CA LEU A 566 -35.70 20.11 -12.40
C LEU A 566 -36.41 21.18 -13.22
N ALA A 567 -37.72 21.36 -13.02
CA ALA A 567 -38.54 22.38 -13.65
C ALA A 567 -38.29 23.79 -13.11
N ARG A 568 -37.38 23.93 -12.12
CA ARG A 568 -37.06 25.19 -11.42
C ARG A 568 -38.25 25.83 -10.68
N ALA A 569 -39.34 25.10 -10.49
CA ALA A 569 -40.46 25.52 -9.66
C ALA A 569 -40.06 25.61 -8.17
N LEU A 570 -39.11 24.77 -7.75
CA LEU A 570 -38.37 24.88 -6.50
C LEU A 570 -36.88 25.10 -6.79
N ARG A 571 -36.21 25.88 -5.92
CA ARG A 571 -34.76 26.13 -6.00
C ARG A 571 -34.20 26.49 -4.63
N ILE A 572 -32.89 26.28 -4.47
CA ILE A 572 -32.17 26.79 -3.30
C ILE A 572 -31.86 28.28 -3.58
N GLU A 573 -32.55 29.16 -2.85
CA GLU A 573 -32.40 30.61 -3.03
C GLU A 573 -31.01 31.08 -2.61
N LEU A 574 -30.41 31.97 -3.42
CA LEU A 574 -29.16 32.62 -3.06
C LEU A 574 -29.44 33.69 -2.00
N PRO A 575 -28.68 33.74 -0.88
CA PRO A 575 -28.85 34.78 0.11
C PRO A 575 -28.66 36.18 -0.51
N ALA A 576 -29.66 37.05 -0.36
CA ALA A 576 -29.63 38.42 -0.88
C ALA A 576 -28.49 39.25 -0.29
N GLN A 577 -28.08 38.93 0.94
CA GLN A 577 -26.94 39.53 1.62
C GLN A 577 -26.03 38.44 2.18
N ARG A 578 -24.72 38.62 2.02
CA ARG A 578 -23.69 37.76 2.62
C ARG A 578 -23.03 38.51 3.78
N LYS A 579 -22.74 37.79 4.87
CA LYS A 579 -22.02 38.35 6.01
C LYS A 579 -20.60 38.75 5.55
N PRO A 580 -20.19 40.03 5.69
CA PRO A 580 -18.83 40.44 5.34
C PRO A 580 -17.82 39.77 6.30
N PRO A 581 -16.59 39.53 5.84
CA PRO A 581 -15.56 38.96 6.70
C PRO A 581 -15.15 39.97 7.78
N GLY A 582 -15.08 39.53 9.04
CA GLY A 582 -14.64 40.36 10.19
C GLY A 582 -13.12 40.63 10.15
N GLU A 583 -12.49 40.94 11.29
CA GLU A 583 -11.02 41.09 11.34
C GLU A 583 -10.28 39.77 11.61
N GLN A 584 -10.93 38.82 12.29
CA GLN A 584 -10.34 37.55 12.68
C GLN A 584 -10.09 36.63 11.47
N ARG A 585 -8.87 36.10 11.38
CA ARG A 585 -8.39 35.23 10.28
C ARG A 585 -7.56 34.10 10.84
N LEU A 586 -7.61 32.95 10.17
CA LEU A 586 -6.55 31.95 10.23
C LEU A 586 -5.60 32.19 9.06
N LEU A 587 -4.31 32.27 9.33
CA LEU A 587 -3.29 32.48 8.32
C LEU A 587 -2.47 31.19 8.19
N VAL A 588 -2.64 30.47 7.08
CA VAL A 588 -1.80 29.32 6.73
C VAL A 588 -0.65 29.84 5.89
N ARG A 589 0.60 29.57 6.28
CA ARG A 589 1.81 29.99 5.54
C ARG A 589 2.60 28.78 5.04
N GLY A 590 2.97 28.81 3.77
CA GLY A 590 3.93 27.87 3.18
C GLY A 590 3.53 26.40 3.21
N ALA A 591 2.24 26.08 3.16
CA ALA A 591 1.76 24.71 3.12
C ALA A 591 2.34 23.97 1.88
N SER A 592 3.07 22.88 2.14
CA SER A 592 3.87 22.14 1.17
C SER A 592 3.63 20.62 1.21
N GLY A 593 2.61 20.18 1.94
CA GLY A 593 2.19 18.78 1.96
C GLY A 593 1.73 18.27 0.58
N ASN A 594 2.13 17.04 0.24
CA ASN A 594 1.80 16.35 -1.02
C ASN A 594 2.08 17.21 -2.25
N ASN A 595 1.03 17.69 -2.94
CA ASN A 595 1.13 18.49 -4.16
C ASN A 595 0.93 19.99 -3.94
N LEU A 596 0.85 20.45 -2.69
CA LEU A 596 0.78 21.88 -2.36
C LEU A 596 2.14 22.53 -2.62
N LYS A 597 2.13 23.71 -3.26
CA LYS A 597 3.33 24.41 -3.73
C LYS A 597 3.65 25.62 -2.85
N HIS A 598 4.05 25.38 -1.59
CA HIS A 598 4.31 26.43 -0.59
C HIS A 598 3.17 27.47 -0.52
N LEU A 599 1.93 26.97 -0.43
CA LEU A 599 0.73 27.78 -0.46
C LEU A 599 0.56 28.59 0.83
N SER A 600 0.26 29.88 0.69
CA SER A 600 -0.20 30.72 1.80
C SER A 600 -1.63 31.18 1.55
N VAL A 601 -2.51 31.03 2.55
CA VAL A 601 -3.94 31.36 2.43
C VAL A 601 -4.50 31.91 3.74
N GLU A 602 -5.42 32.85 3.62
CA GLU A 602 -6.15 33.43 4.76
C GLU A 602 -7.60 32.91 4.78
N ILE A 603 -8.05 32.46 5.95
CA ILE A 603 -9.40 31.90 6.13
C ILE A 603 -10.16 32.77 7.14
N PRO A 604 -11.28 33.39 6.76
CA PRO A 604 -12.08 34.21 7.66
C PRO A 604 -12.83 33.38 8.70
N VAL A 605 -12.71 33.80 9.97
CA VAL A 605 -13.42 33.16 11.09
C VAL A 605 -14.85 33.67 11.16
N GLY A 606 -15.79 32.79 11.55
CA GLY A 606 -17.20 33.13 11.76
C GLY A 606 -18.02 33.27 10.47
N LEU A 607 -17.53 32.71 9.35
CA LEU A 607 -18.21 32.62 8.06
C LEU A 607 -18.35 31.17 7.60
N LEU A 608 -19.31 30.91 6.69
CA LEU A 608 -19.38 29.68 5.93
C LEU A 608 -18.34 29.73 4.79
N VAL A 609 -17.22 29.02 4.96
CA VAL A 609 -16.13 28.98 3.99
C VAL A 609 -16.21 27.67 3.19
N CYS A 610 -16.26 27.78 1.86
CA CYS A 610 -16.22 26.63 0.95
C CYS A 610 -14.85 26.56 0.27
N VAL A 611 -14.13 25.45 0.48
CA VAL A 611 -12.88 25.14 -0.24
C VAL A 611 -13.23 24.32 -1.47
N THR A 612 -13.13 24.92 -2.66
CA THR A 612 -13.50 24.30 -3.94
C THR A 612 -12.29 24.08 -4.86
N GLY A 613 -12.48 23.29 -5.91
CA GLY A 613 -11.45 22.93 -6.89
C GLY A 613 -11.59 21.50 -7.40
N VAL A 614 -10.87 21.15 -8.46
CA VAL A 614 -10.91 19.83 -9.10
C VAL A 614 -10.37 18.71 -8.21
N SER A 615 -10.74 17.45 -8.47
CA SER A 615 -10.20 16.30 -7.74
C SER A 615 -8.67 16.23 -7.91
N GLY A 616 -7.96 15.95 -6.83
CA GLY A 616 -6.50 15.99 -6.82
C GLY A 616 -5.87 17.38 -6.64
N SER A 617 -6.63 18.48 -6.53
CA SER A 617 -6.05 19.84 -6.37
C SER A 617 -5.41 20.14 -5.01
N GLY A 618 -5.39 19.19 -4.07
CA GLY A 618 -4.82 19.36 -2.73
C GLY A 618 -5.81 19.86 -1.65
N LYS A 619 -7.13 19.88 -1.92
CA LYS A 619 -8.16 20.33 -0.95
C LYS A 619 -8.08 19.58 0.37
N SER A 620 -8.09 18.25 0.32
CA SER A 620 -8.02 17.40 1.52
C SER A 620 -6.69 17.57 2.26
N THR A 621 -5.59 17.74 1.53
CA THR A 621 -4.29 18.00 2.15
C THR A 621 -4.25 19.33 2.88
N LEU A 622 -4.78 20.39 2.28
CA LEU A 622 -4.86 21.70 2.93
C LEU A 622 -5.76 21.66 4.17
N VAL A 623 -6.97 21.11 4.04
CA VAL A 623 -8.00 21.19 5.11
C VAL A 623 -7.79 20.13 6.19
N ASN A 624 -7.61 18.87 5.82
CA ASN A 624 -7.55 17.76 6.77
C ASN A 624 -6.12 17.53 7.26
N ASP A 625 -5.18 17.34 6.32
CA ASP A 625 -3.82 16.90 6.66
C ASP A 625 -2.98 18.05 7.24
N THR A 626 -3.21 19.29 6.82
CA THR A 626 -2.50 20.48 7.32
C THR A 626 -3.32 21.22 8.39
N LEU A 627 -4.43 21.87 8.01
CA LEU A 627 -5.14 22.80 8.89
C LEU A 627 -5.79 22.12 10.09
N TYR A 628 -6.58 21.08 9.87
CA TYR A 628 -7.25 20.34 10.94
C TYR A 628 -6.25 19.66 11.86
N ALA A 629 -5.24 18.96 11.31
CA ALA A 629 -4.22 18.30 12.13
C ALA A 629 -3.44 19.30 13.01
N ALA A 630 -3.08 20.47 12.47
CA ALA A 630 -2.41 21.53 13.22
C ALA A 630 -3.35 22.12 14.30
N ALA A 631 -4.59 22.44 13.94
CA ALA A 631 -5.57 22.96 14.88
C ALA A 631 -5.89 21.94 15.98
N ALA A 632 -6.03 20.65 15.65
CA ALA A 632 -6.31 19.59 16.61
C ALA A 632 -5.14 19.39 17.59
N ARG A 633 -3.90 19.55 17.13
CA ARG A 633 -2.72 19.51 18.00
C ARG A 633 -2.67 20.71 18.94
N THR A 634 -2.86 21.92 18.42
CA THR A 634 -2.74 23.16 19.20
C THR A 634 -3.93 23.37 20.15
N VAL A 635 -5.14 23.23 19.64
CA VAL A 635 -6.38 23.56 20.36
C VAL A 635 -6.92 22.37 21.14
N ASN A 636 -7.01 21.19 20.51
CA ASN A 636 -7.56 19.99 21.15
C ASN A 636 -6.52 19.15 21.90
N ARG A 637 -5.22 19.51 21.84
CA ARG A 637 -4.09 18.73 22.40
C ARG A 637 -4.01 17.30 21.88
N SER A 638 -4.39 17.11 20.61
CA SER A 638 -4.29 15.83 19.90
C SER A 638 -2.83 15.49 19.54
N SER A 639 -2.54 14.21 19.33
CA SER A 639 -1.27 13.73 18.78
C SER A 639 -1.22 13.75 17.25
N ALA A 640 -2.20 14.40 16.59
CA ALA A 640 -2.23 14.55 15.14
C ALA A 640 -1.00 15.31 14.63
N GLU A 641 -0.43 14.83 13.54
CA GLU A 641 0.74 15.42 12.90
C GLU A 641 0.32 16.12 11.62
N ALA A 642 0.55 17.43 11.55
CA ALA A 642 0.20 18.22 10.39
C ALA A 642 1.20 17.98 9.25
N ALA A 643 0.69 17.93 8.03
CA ALA A 643 1.52 17.90 6.83
C ALA A 643 2.42 19.16 6.75
N PRO A 644 3.56 19.10 6.03
CA PRO A 644 4.55 20.18 5.98
C PRO A 644 3.95 21.56 5.68
N HIS A 645 4.32 22.54 6.50
CA HIS A 645 3.95 23.96 6.39
C HIS A 645 4.94 24.81 7.20
N ASP A 646 4.98 26.12 6.92
CA ASP A 646 5.90 27.05 7.61
C ASP A 646 5.33 27.49 8.96
N ALA A 647 4.08 27.97 8.97
CA ALA A 647 3.36 28.39 10.17
C ALA A 647 1.84 28.42 9.95
N ILE A 648 1.07 28.30 11.04
CA ILE A 648 -0.37 28.61 11.07
C ILE A 648 -0.67 29.52 12.26
N GLU A 649 -1.22 30.70 11.99
CA GLU A 649 -1.55 31.74 12.98
C GLU A 649 -3.07 31.92 13.10
N GLY A 650 -3.54 32.51 14.20
CA GLY A 650 -4.97 32.82 14.42
C GLY A 650 -5.74 31.75 15.23
N PHE A 651 -5.05 30.74 15.78
CA PHE A 651 -5.69 29.72 16.62
C PHE A 651 -6.21 30.29 17.95
N GLU A 652 -5.73 31.45 18.39
CA GLU A 652 -6.24 32.19 19.55
C GLU A 652 -7.71 32.63 19.40
N HIS A 653 -8.26 32.60 18.19
CA HIS A 653 -9.67 32.90 17.92
C HIS A 653 -10.58 31.67 17.99
N ILE A 654 -10.05 30.48 18.32
CA ILE A 654 -10.76 29.21 18.24
C ILE A 654 -10.59 28.41 19.54
N ASP A 655 -11.72 28.11 20.20
CA ASP A 655 -11.74 27.32 21.44
C ASP A 655 -11.60 25.81 21.20
N LYS A 656 -12.15 25.32 20.07
CA LYS A 656 -12.17 23.89 19.71
C LYS A 656 -12.30 23.73 18.20
N VAL A 657 -11.60 22.75 17.63
CA VAL A 657 -11.83 22.30 16.26
C VAL A 657 -12.56 20.96 16.25
N ILE A 658 -13.57 20.82 15.38
CA ILE A 658 -14.33 19.58 15.22
C ILE A 658 -14.30 19.20 13.75
N SER A 659 -13.78 18.00 13.45
CA SER A 659 -13.95 17.38 12.14
C SER A 659 -15.16 16.46 12.19
N VAL A 660 -16.13 16.72 11.31
CA VAL A 660 -17.26 15.81 11.06
C VAL A 660 -16.90 15.01 9.82
N ASP A 661 -16.35 13.82 10.02
CA ASP A 661 -15.87 12.96 8.93
C ASP A 661 -16.97 12.05 8.37
N GLN A 662 -16.61 11.33 7.31
CA GLN A 662 -17.47 10.32 6.66
C GLN A 662 -17.07 8.89 7.07
N SER A 663 -16.28 8.74 8.14
CA SER A 663 -15.91 7.42 8.62
C SER A 663 -17.12 6.74 9.25
N PRO A 664 -17.21 5.39 9.21
CA PRO A 664 -18.34 4.70 9.81
C PRO A 664 -18.39 4.97 11.32
N ILE A 665 -19.58 5.27 11.84
CA ILE A 665 -19.87 5.51 13.26
C ILE A 665 -19.24 4.45 14.17
N GLY A 666 -19.26 3.20 13.72
CA GLY A 666 -18.46 2.13 14.29
C GLY A 666 -18.37 0.94 13.34
N ARG A 667 -17.45 0.02 13.63
CA ARG A 667 -17.19 -1.17 12.83
C ARG A 667 -17.95 -2.40 13.29
N THR A 668 -18.74 -2.27 14.37
CA THR A 668 -19.52 -3.37 14.95
C THR A 668 -20.99 -3.00 15.02
N PRO A 669 -21.91 -4.00 15.00
CA PRO A 669 -23.35 -3.77 15.14
C PRO A 669 -23.78 -3.13 16.48
N ARG A 670 -22.84 -2.98 17.41
CA ARG A 670 -23.02 -2.33 18.71
C ARG A 670 -23.09 -0.82 18.60
N SER A 671 -22.39 -0.24 17.63
CA SER A 671 -22.43 1.20 17.36
C SER A 671 -23.67 1.52 16.54
N ASN A 672 -24.60 2.25 17.15
CA ASN A 672 -25.82 2.74 16.51
C ASN A 672 -26.09 4.19 16.94
N PRO A 673 -27.10 4.87 16.35
CA PRO A 673 -27.38 6.26 16.70
C PRO A 673 -27.63 6.48 18.19
N ALA A 674 -28.32 5.55 18.87
CA ALA A 674 -28.62 5.67 20.30
C ALA A 674 -27.36 5.59 21.17
N THR A 675 -26.42 4.69 20.86
CA THR A 675 -25.17 4.58 21.61
C THR A 675 -24.20 5.72 21.28
N TYR A 676 -24.12 6.11 20.02
CA TYR A 676 -23.16 7.11 19.57
C TYR A 676 -23.50 8.52 20.08
N THR A 677 -24.79 8.87 20.09
CA THR A 677 -25.28 10.15 20.64
C THR A 677 -25.36 10.16 22.17
N GLY A 678 -25.19 9.00 22.83
CA GLY A 678 -25.36 8.85 24.28
C GLY A 678 -26.81 8.77 24.75
N LEU A 679 -27.80 8.90 23.84
CA LEU A 679 -29.24 8.81 24.15
C LEU A 679 -29.64 7.48 24.80
N PHE A 680 -28.87 6.42 24.57
CA PHE A 680 -29.20 5.10 25.10
C PHE A 680 -29.09 5.00 26.64
N THR A 681 -28.25 5.81 27.28
CA THR A 681 -28.12 5.82 28.75
C THR A 681 -29.40 6.26 29.45
N PRO A 682 -29.95 7.47 29.19
CA PRO A 682 -31.19 7.90 29.85
C PRO A 682 -32.38 6.98 29.51
N ILE A 683 -32.43 6.41 28.30
CA ILE A 683 -33.46 5.40 27.96
C ILE A 683 -33.38 4.20 28.90
N ARG A 684 -32.18 3.64 29.13
CA ARG A 684 -32.01 2.49 30.05
C ARG A 684 -32.35 2.83 31.49
N GLU A 685 -32.05 4.05 31.94
CA GLU A 685 -32.43 4.53 33.27
C GLU A 685 -33.95 4.58 33.42
N LEU A 686 -34.66 5.12 32.43
CA LEU A 686 -36.14 5.12 32.41
C LEU A 686 -36.72 3.70 32.46
N PHE A 687 -36.16 2.76 31.68
CA PHE A 687 -36.61 1.35 31.72
C PHE A 687 -36.42 0.73 33.11
N ALA A 688 -35.31 1.03 33.80
CA ALA A 688 -35.05 0.56 35.16
C ALA A 688 -35.98 1.17 36.22
N GLU A 689 -36.62 2.30 35.92
CA GLU A 689 -37.59 2.94 36.81
C GLU A 689 -39.02 2.40 36.67
N THR A 690 -39.29 1.59 35.65
CA THR A 690 -40.62 0.98 35.46
C THR A 690 -41.00 0.05 36.62
N PRO A 691 -42.29 -0.06 36.99
CA PRO A 691 -42.72 -0.94 38.07
C PRO A 691 -42.24 -2.39 37.90
N THR A 692 -42.37 -2.93 36.69
CA THR A 692 -41.95 -4.31 36.37
C THR A 692 -40.43 -4.50 36.48
N ALA A 693 -39.62 -3.51 36.09
CA ALA A 693 -38.18 -3.56 36.30
C ALA A 693 -37.82 -3.55 37.79
N ARG A 694 -38.46 -2.68 38.58
CA ARG A 694 -38.22 -2.56 40.02
C ARG A 694 -38.61 -3.83 40.78
N GLU A 695 -39.75 -4.43 40.45
CA GLU A 695 -40.19 -5.72 41.00
C GLU A 695 -39.20 -6.85 40.72
N ARG A 696 -38.62 -6.87 39.52
CA ARG A 696 -37.62 -7.87 39.09
C ARG A 696 -36.19 -7.54 39.53
N GLY A 697 -35.96 -6.41 40.19
CA GLY A 697 -34.63 -5.96 40.62
C GLY A 697 -33.69 -5.59 39.45
N TYR A 698 -34.24 -5.19 38.31
CA TYR A 698 -33.46 -4.85 37.12
C TYR A 698 -32.96 -3.41 37.18
N GLY A 699 -31.63 -3.25 37.23
CA GLY A 699 -30.98 -1.96 37.04
C GLY A 699 -30.75 -1.60 35.56
N PRO A 700 -30.25 -0.38 35.26
CA PRO A 700 -30.00 0.09 33.89
C PRO A 700 -29.06 -0.83 33.08
N GLY A 701 -28.19 -1.57 33.76
CA GLY A 701 -27.29 -2.55 33.16
C GLY A 701 -28.02 -3.70 32.47
N ARG A 702 -29.21 -4.12 32.94
CA ARG A 702 -30.00 -5.20 32.31
C ARG A 702 -30.46 -4.81 30.91
N PHE A 703 -30.84 -3.55 30.71
CA PHE A 703 -31.26 -2.99 29.42
C PHE A 703 -30.10 -2.59 28.53
N SER A 704 -28.87 -2.95 28.90
CA SER A 704 -27.69 -2.75 28.07
C SER A 704 -27.40 -3.99 27.23
N PHE A 705 -27.53 -3.91 25.90
CA PHE A 705 -27.06 -5.00 25.03
C PHE A 705 -25.53 -5.18 25.07
N ASN A 706 -24.78 -4.21 25.60
CA ASN A 706 -23.33 -4.31 25.73
C ASN A 706 -22.86 -5.08 26.98
N VAL A 707 -23.72 -5.31 27.97
CA VAL A 707 -23.34 -5.86 29.28
C VAL A 707 -24.02 -7.22 29.49
N LYS A 708 -23.31 -8.16 30.14
CA LYS A 708 -23.90 -9.44 30.54
C LYS A 708 -25.02 -9.22 31.56
N GLY A 709 -26.12 -9.95 31.39
CA GLY A 709 -27.28 -9.83 32.28
C GLY A 709 -28.60 -9.92 31.51
N GLY A 710 -28.88 -8.97 30.61
CA GLY A 710 -30.15 -8.95 29.86
C GLY A 710 -30.00 -9.14 28.35
N ARG A 711 -28.79 -9.02 27.81
CA ARG A 711 -28.51 -9.27 26.38
C ARG A 711 -28.77 -10.73 26.01
N CYS A 712 -29.00 -10.98 24.73
CA CYS A 712 -29.00 -12.32 24.18
C CYS A 712 -27.56 -12.86 24.18
N GLU A 713 -27.32 -14.00 24.83
CA GLU A 713 -25.97 -14.58 24.91
C GLU A 713 -25.50 -15.22 23.59
N ALA A 714 -26.43 -15.62 22.71
CA ALA A 714 -26.06 -16.24 21.42
C ALA A 714 -25.41 -15.25 20.44
N CYS A 715 -25.86 -13.99 20.42
CA CYS A 715 -25.26 -12.93 19.60
C CYS A 715 -24.49 -11.90 20.45
N GLU A 716 -24.32 -12.17 21.74
CA GLU A 716 -23.73 -11.26 22.72
C GLU A 716 -24.28 -9.82 22.68
N GLY A 717 -25.55 -9.65 22.29
CA GLY A 717 -26.22 -8.35 22.18
C GLY A 717 -26.12 -7.65 20.81
N ASP A 718 -25.46 -8.23 19.83
CA ASP A 718 -25.33 -7.64 18.48
C ASP A 718 -26.66 -7.73 17.71
N GLY A 719 -27.48 -8.75 18.00
CA GLY A 719 -28.75 -9.06 17.32
C GLY A 719 -28.57 -9.74 15.96
N VAL A 720 -27.38 -9.66 15.41
CA VAL A 720 -26.95 -10.32 14.18
C VAL A 720 -25.70 -11.15 14.46
N ILE A 721 -25.46 -12.16 13.64
CA ILE A 721 -24.27 -13.00 13.66
C ILE A 721 -23.53 -12.77 12.35
N ARG A 722 -22.22 -12.53 12.43
CA ARG A 722 -21.37 -12.42 11.25
C ARG A 722 -21.08 -13.81 10.71
N VAL A 723 -21.44 -14.04 9.45
CA VAL A 723 -21.11 -15.27 8.71
C VAL A 723 -19.95 -14.94 7.78
N GLU A 724 -18.83 -15.62 7.97
CA GLU A 724 -17.64 -15.44 7.13
C GLU A 724 -17.83 -16.13 5.78
N MET A 725 -17.60 -15.38 4.71
CA MET A 725 -17.82 -15.86 3.34
C MET A 725 -16.48 -15.91 2.60
N HIS A 726 -16.19 -17.01 1.90
CA HIS A 726 -14.89 -17.19 1.24
C HIS A 726 -14.71 -16.35 -0.03
N PHE A 727 -15.78 -16.18 -0.82
CA PHE A 727 -15.75 -15.52 -2.13
C PHE A 727 -16.65 -14.28 -2.21
N LEU A 728 -17.53 -14.10 -1.22
CA LEU A 728 -18.42 -12.96 -1.10
C LEU A 728 -18.00 -12.13 0.13
N PRO A 729 -18.38 -10.85 0.21
CA PRO A 729 -18.24 -10.10 1.45
C PRO A 729 -18.95 -10.83 2.61
N ASP A 730 -18.37 -10.76 3.80
CA ASP A 730 -19.02 -11.24 5.02
C ASP A 730 -20.40 -10.59 5.17
N VAL A 731 -21.37 -11.40 5.59
CA VAL A 731 -22.76 -10.97 5.76
C VAL A 731 -23.19 -11.11 7.22
N TYR A 732 -24.06 -10.21 7.64
CA TYR A 732 -24.71 -10.27 8.94
C TYR A 732 -26.09 -10.90 8.79
N VAL A 733 -26.29 -12.05 9.44
CA VAL A 733 -27.58 -12.74 9.47
C VAL A 733 -28.26 -12.48 10.81
N ARG A 734 -29.59 -12.36 10.83
CA ARG A 734 -30.34 -12.21 12.08
C ARG A 734 -30.06 -13.39 13.01
N CYS A 735 -29.88 -13.11 14.30
CA CYS A 735 -29.65 -14.15 15.29
C CYS A 735 -30.91 -15.03 15.45
N ASP A 736 -30.76 -16.35 15.31
CA ASP A 736 -31.87 -17.31 15.40
C ASP A 736 -32.52 -17.38 16.79
N VAL A 737 -31.79 -16.98 17.85
CA VAL A 737 -32.27 -17.07 19.23
C VAL A 737 -33.10 -15.85 19.65
N CYS A 738 -32.66 -14.65 19.27
CA CYS A 738 -33.36 -13.41 19.63
C CYS A 738 -34.10 -12.76 18.46
N HIS A 739 -34.01 -13.32 17.26
CA HIS A 739 -34.61 -12.78 16.03
C HIS A 739 -34.30 -11.29 15.81
N GLY A 740 -33.06 -10.88 16.07
CA GLY A 740 -32.64 -9.48 15.94
C GLY A 740 -32.98 -8.57 17.12
N LYS A 741 -33.69 -9.06 18.15
CA LYS A 741 -34.12 -8.24 19.30
C LYS A 741 -33.00 -7.87 20.27
N ARG A 742 -31.80 -8.47 20.16
CA ARG A 742 -30.59 -8.22 20.99
C ARG A 742 -30.68 -8.62 22.47
N TYR A 743 -31.87 -8.86 23.01
CA TYR A 743 -32.10 -9.21 24.41
C TYR A 743 -32.61 -10.63 24.58
N ASN A 744 -32.46 -11.18 25.79
CA ASN A 744 -33.14 -12.41 26.17
C ASN A 744 -34.63 -12.14 26.43
N ARG A 745 -35.44 -13.21 26.46
CA ARG A 745 -36.89 -13.12 26.61
C ARG A 745 -37.31 -12.40 27.90
N GLU A 746 -36.68 -12.70 29.03
CA GLU A 746 -36.98 -12.12 30.34
C GLU A 746 -36.82 -10.59 30.36
N THR A 747 -35.87 -10.06 29.58
CA THR A 747 -35.62 -8.62 29.49
C THR A 747 -36.61 -7.92 28.55
N LEU A 748 -37.13 -8.64 27.54
CA LEU A 748 -38.14 -8.13 26.60
C LEU A 748 -39.55 -8.11 27.18
N GLU A 749 -39.78 -8.75 28.32
CA GLU A 749 -41.06 -8.73 29.05
C GLU A 749 -41.29 -7.45 29.85
N VAL A 750 -40.25 -6.63 30.01
CA VAL A 750 -40.30 -5.29 30.60
C VAL A 750 -40.29 -4.28 29.46
#